data_AF-A0AA40CYY0-F1
#
_entry.id   AF-A0AA40CYY0-F1
#
_cell.length_a   1.000
_cell.length_b   1.000
_cell.length_c   1.000
_cell.angle_alpha   90.00
_cell.angle_beta   90.00
_cell.angle_gamma   90.00
#
_symmetry.space_group_name_H-M   'P 1'
#
loop_
_entity.id
_entity.type
_entity.pdbx_description
1 polymer ?
#
loop_
_entity_poly.entity_id
_entity_poly.type
_entity_poly.pdbx_seq_one_letter_code
_entity_poly.pdbx_strand_id
1 'polypeptide(L)'
;MLIEGEKFPRLSKPVPLMSRSYDCVVIGSGYGGGVAASRLARTRKSVCLLERGSERWPGEYPVSAAEVKRQVHVSKEDMKGNEGDPTGMFHVVSGVGLNAVVGNGLGGTSLINANVFLKPEDSVLKLPAWPAEIREDPRVLNEYYRRAEEVLQPQTYPEDAPSIPKVQLLKKQAEYLGLDGHYKLVPQTTRFRDGPNSTGIQMSRSALSGQDCTGVNDGSKNSTLVTYVADAWNWGAEIFCECEVQHITTAPELEGGYLIYFSWHSHGRDRFQDQQHRDLLWVHARDCVFLGAGSIGTTEILLRSKDMGLKMSNQVGQRLSDNGDMISMGYNTDENVCAVGMSVPSPYKPVGPTTSAAIFFQQQGSSPLDNYTILDGAIPSALVPQMKTQIFLTMTHNETQTTMKIESGNPVLQVTSPSASDQTRRLHGLLGKATSAVGGTYVQNPFHALGGDKSTTLHPIGGACMFANGATGATNHRGEVFVGEGTETYDGLVIVDAALIPRTLGVSPLATITALAERNVQEYARRQGLSIDWKRNSMIDLFGSPANKAPYQDLPSGDVLDFDDDDLDGTLMEVPASYREIDPHVKYTEMLSGFVHQGPSPTYDQACQLGYSFNEGARLLLSMTAFNANNAAYVTGTFTCPTIAASPFVVRGHMDSQLSNLNSPGQRGWRYLLNMHGVDGSLLRFRGHKSADSSTALAPMKLWVSATTLHCTITNRRDSVFIAKGILTVQNSISEALSSVPKRDEWMPKKLWRAFQFASNNLQGTLPLLLPQFSALQYPRGSYVGYTNPSLPDDYVTITAQDGVATRLLVWQPSSRLAFEAPNILLVPGMATDHHIFALPTIEQNWINQLTEAGYRVFVLIHRIGPLMILAADWTTHDARLDVRAGLEHIRRQSGKYTIQKESYEAGNQVYIVAHGMGAMALAAGLLDGTIPASWVCGLTSSQTFMDPTWHGLGAGTLPGDTVYRAMAGSYINLSASSDDTIVQQAINQTLRFYPHPRHEMCNNASCHRISFVFGRGWNHANLNNHTHIQLDRFFGGVNMKMLNLLARQAREGNLLTTLFEKLDTPENIERLRGIPIMLFVGNDNAVVGKEGARRSYDRLCDAFGSRDESGQVQYRFRVIPGYGHHDCWMGKNACRDVYPIVLEEINRVLRRDDWARKQSL
;
A
#
# COMPACT_ATOMS: atom_id res chain seq x y z
N MET A 1 14.03 33.00 6.47
CA MET A 1 12.60 33.01 6.84
C MET A 1 11.99 31.77 6.21
N LEU A 2 11.71 30.73 6.99
CA LEU A 2 10.61 29.85 6.65
C LEU A 2 9.36 30.65 7.02
N ILE A 3 8.48 30.87 6.05
CA ILE A 3 7.18 31.49 6.26
C ILE A 3 6.43 30.61 7.27
N GLU A 4 5.73 31.21 8.24
CA GLU A 4 4.86 30.47 9.17
C GLU A 4 3.97 29.49 8.39
N GLY A 5 4.26 28.19 8.48
CA GLY A 5 3.48 27.12 7.86
C GLY A 5 4.21 26.18 6.91
N GLU A 6 5.41 26.51 6.39
CA GLU A 6 6.16 25.58 5.53
C GLU A 6 6.97 24.56 6.34
N LYS A 7 6.62 23.29 6.22
CA LYS A 7 7.36 22.17 6.83
C LYS A 7 8.66 21.94 6.06
N PHE A 8 9.75 21.64 6.78
CA PHE A 8 10.99 21.16 6.15
C PHE A 8 10.73 19.91 5.31
N PRO A 9 11.38 19.77 4.14
CA PRO A 9 11.28 18.57 3.32
C PRO A 9 12.02 17.41 3.99
N ARG A 10 11.59 16.18 3.73
CA ARG A 10 12.24 14.97 4.25
C ARG A 10 13.44 14.60 3.38
N LEU A 11 14.61 14.43 4.01
CA LEU A 11 15.83 13.90 3.39
C LEU A 11 15.77 12.38 3.24
N SER A 12 15.10 11.71 4.17
CA SER A 12 14.95 10.26 4.15
C SER A 12 14.03 9.79 3.03
N LYS A 13 14.42 8.69 2.38
CA LYS A 13 13.63 7.99 1.38
C LYS A 13 12.82 6.88 2.04
N PRO A 14 11.65 6.53 1.49
CA PRO A 14 10.97 5.29 1.85
C PRO A 14 11.90 4.07 1.63
N VAL A 15 11.98 3.18 2.62
CA VAL A 15 12.73 1.90 2.53
C VAL A 15 12.41 1.06 1.28
N PRO A 16 11.17 1.02 0.73
CA PRO A 16 10.91 0.34 -0.54
C PRO A 16 11.77 0.82 -1.73
N LEU A 17 12.27 2.05 -1.69
CA LEU A 17 13.11 2.64 -2.74
C LEU A 17 14.62 2.40 -2.53
N MET A 18 15.00 1.75 -1.43
CA MET A 18 16.40 1.40 -1.17
C MET A 18 16.92 0.53 -2.30
N SER A 19 18.11 0.80 -2.83
CA SER A 19 18.77 -0.09 -3.79
C SER A 19 19.17 -1.40 -3.11
N ARG A 20 19.47 -2.46 -3.87
CA ARG A 20 19.92 -3.74 -3.28
C ARG A 20 21.33 -3.65 -2.74
N SER A 21 22.17 -2.88 -3.42
CA SER A 21 23.61 -2.83 -3.20
C SER A 21 24.12 -1.41 -3.39
N TYR A 22 25.00 -0.99 -2.49
CA TYR A 22 25.70 0.29 -2.50
C TYR A 22 27.20 0.04 -2.41
N ASP A 23 28.01 1.01 -2.81
CA ASP A 23 29.45 0.92 -2.57
C ASP A 23 29.74 0.96 -1.07
N CYS A 24 29.08 1.89 -0.37
CA CYS A 24 29.29 2.12 1.05
C CYS A 24 27.96 2.13 1.81
N VAL A 25 27.90 1.45 2.95
CA VAL A 25 26.79 1.55 3.91
C VAL A 25 27.28 2.20 5.20
N VAL A 26 26.56 3.21 5.68
CA VAL A 26 26.85 3.91 6.94
C VAL A 26 25.70 3.63 7.92
N ILE A 27 26.03 3.17 9.12
CA ILE A 27 25.04 2.81 10.13
C ILE A 27 25.04 3.88 11.22
N GLY A 28 23.90 4.54 11.41
CA GLY A 28 23.73 5.66 12.34
C GLY A 28 24.08 7.01 11.73
N SER A 29 23.41 8.06 12.18
CA SER A 29 23.53 9.43 11.64
C SER A 29 24.05 10.47 12.64
N GLY A 30 24.64 10.01 13.76
CA GLY A 30 25.29 10.86 14.76
C GLY A 30 26.58 11.52 14.25
N TYR A 31 27.43 12.00 15.16
CA TYR A 31 28.71 12.66 14.80
C TYR A 31 29.59 11.80 13.89
N GLY A 32 29.80 10.53 14.25
CA GLY A 32 30.61 9.60 13.45
C GLY A 32 30.00 9.28 12.09
N GLY A 33 28.75 8.80 12.11
CA GLY A 33 28.05 8.38 10.88
C GLY A 33 27.75 9.54 9.93
N GLY A 34 27.39 10.72 10.43
CA GLY A 34 27.21 11.91 9.61
C GLY A 34 28.48 12.30 8.86
N VAL A 35 29.63 12.35 9.55
CA VAL A 35 30.94 12.60 8.92
C VAL A 35 31.24 11.55 7.86
N ALA A 36 31.10 10.26 8.19
CA ALA A 36 31.36 9.18 7.24
C ALA A 36 30.49 9.31 5.98
N ALA A 37 29.19 9.50 6.13
CA ALA A 37 28.29 9.66 4.98
C ALA A 37 28.63 10.88 4.12
N SER A 38 28.92 12.03 4.73
CA SER A 38 29.31 13.26 4.02
C SER A 38 30.59 13.06 3.21
N ARG A 39 31.64 12.52 3.84
CA ARG A 39 32.95 12.36 3.21
C ARG A 39 32.96 11.26 2.16
N LEU A 40 32.28 10.13 2.39
CA LEU A 40 32.13 9.07 1.41
C LEU A 40 31.30 9.52 0.19
N ALA A 41 30.21 10.27 0.37
CA ALA A 41 29.44 10.81 -0.75
C ALA A 41 30.27 11.75 -1.63
N ARG A 42 31.16 12.55 -1.01
CA ARG A 42 32.13 13.42 -1.69
C ARG A 42 33.25 12.68 -2.42
N THR A 43 33.39 11.36 -2.24
CA THR A 43 34.26 10.51 -3.10
C THR A 43 33.56 10.01 -4.37
N ARG A 44 32.31 10.42 -4.60
CA ARG A 44 31.44 9.94 -5.69
C ARG A 44 31.05 8.46 -5.59
N LYS A 45 31.25 7.81 -4.44
CA LYS A 45 30.71 6.48 -4.16
C LYS A 45 29.21 6.54 -3.90
N SER A 46 28.48 5.47 -4.21
CA SER A 46 27.08 5.34 -3.82
C SER A 46 26.99 4.99 -2.33
N VAL A 47 26.30 5.83 -1.55
CA VAL A 47 26.25 5.75 -0.09
C VAL A 47 24.82 5.55 0.39
N CYS A 48 24.60 4.54 1.23
CA CYS A 48 23.36 4.31 1.96
C CYS A 48 23.58 4.58 3.45
N LEU A 49 22.79 5.49 4.04
CA LEU A 49 22.76 5.76 5.47
C LEU A 49 21.52 5.11 6.08
N LEU A 50 21.71 4.26 7.08
CA LEU A 50 20.64 3.64 7.87
C LEU A 50 20.55 4.28 9.25
N GLU A 51 19.39 4.81 9.61
CA GLU A 51 19.12 5.42 10.91
C GLU A 51 17.94 4.74 11.60
N ARG A 52 18.09 4.40 12.89
CA ARG A 52 17.04 3.74 13.68
C ARG A 52 15.88 4.67 14.00
N GLY A 53 16.15 5.93 14.34
CA GLY A 53 15.08 6.88 14.69
C GLY A 53 14.42 7.52 13.46
N SER A 54 13.30 8.21 13.70
CA SER A 54 12.62 8.98 12.65
C SER A 54 13.36 10.29 12.32
N GLU A 55 13.14 10.82 11.13
CA GLU A 55 13.60 12.16 10.75
C GLU A 55 12.73 13.24 11.44
N ARG A 56 13.37 14.18 12.16
CA ARG A 56 12.71 15.29 12.85
C ARG A 56 13.44 16.60 12.60
N TRP A 57 12.71 17.63 12.18
CA TRP A 57 13.24 18.97 11.94
C TRP A 57 12.85 19.96 13.04
N PRO A 58 13.54 21.11 13.17
CA PRO A 58 13.09 22.19 14.05
C PRO A 58 11.62 22.55 13.76
N GLY A 59 10.82 22.57 14.83
CA GLY A 59 9.35 22.66 14.79
C GLY A 59 8.66 21.35 15.18
N GLU A 60 9.35 20.21 15.13
CA GLU A 60 8.81 18.87 15.39
C GLU A 60 9.31 18.23 16.68
N TYR A 61 10.20 18.90 17.41
CA TYR A 61 10.75 18.40 18.67
C TYR A 61 9.74 18.57 19.82
N PRO A 62 9.70 17.61 20.76
CA PRO A 62 8.74 17.63 21.86
C PRO A 62 8.99 18.83 22.79
N VAL A 63 7.93 19.56 23.14
CA VAL A 63 7.99 20.73 24.04
C VAL A 63 7.29 20.50 25.37
N SER A 64 6.46 19.46 25.46
CA SER A 64 5.71 19.09 26.68
C SER A 64 6.12 17.72 27.24
N ALA A 65 5.92 17.53 28.54
CA ALA A 65 6.23 16.25 29.21
C ALA A 65 5.46 15.05 28.61
N ALA A 66 4.22 15.27 28.17
CA ALA A 66 3.40 14.24 27.53
C ALA A 66 3.95 13.82 26.16
N GLU A 67 4.52 14.76 25.39
CA GLU A 67 5.18 14.46 24.13
C GLU A 67 6.50 13.73 24.34
N VAL A 68 7.33 14.18 25.28
CA VAL A 68 8.59 13.49 25.63
C VAL A 68 8.30 12.06 26.07
N LYS A 69 7.30 11.83 26.95
CA LYS A 69 6.95 10.48 27.41
C LYS A 69 6.60 9.52 26.26
N ARG A 70 6.01 10.01 25.17
CA ARG A 70 5.70 9.19 23.98
C ARG A 70 6.95 8.87 23.14
N GLN A 71 8.05 9.58 23.35
CA GLN A 71 9.31 9.45 22.63
C GLN A 71 10.40 8.76 23.43
N VAL A 72 10.10 8.29 24.65
CA VAL A 72 11.04 7.54 25.49
C VAL A 72 10.83 6.05 25.28
N HIS A 73 11.93 5.34 25.01
CA HIS A 73 11.99 3.89 25.13
C HIS A 73 13.13 3.46 26.06
N VAL A 74 12.88 2.38 26.77
CA VAL A 74 13.74 1.87 27.84
C VAL A 74 14.14 0.44 27.53
N SER A 75 15.45 0.18 27.49
CA SER A 75 15.99 -1.17 27.50
C SER A 75 16.30 -1.58 28.94
N LYS A 76 15.60 -2.61 29.44
CA LYS A 76 15.66 -3.06 30.83
C LYS A 76 16.42 -4.39 30.97
N GLU A 77 16.94 -4.60 32.17
CA GLU A 77 17.65 -5.80 32.62
C GLU A 77 16.71 -7.01 32.86
N ASP A 78 15.48 -6.77 33.33
CA ASP A 78 14.55 -7.84 33.69
C ASP A 78 13.92 -8.52 32.46
N MET A 79 13.65 -9.84 32.57
CA MET A 79 13.03 -10.72 31.54
C MET A 79 11.64 -10.28 30.99
N LYS A 80 11.18 -9.05 31.27
CA LYS A 80 9.94 -8.45 30.77
C LYS A 80 10.10 -7.62 29.49
N GLY A 81 11.32 -7.48 28.94
CA GLY A 81 11.56 -6.90 27.62
C GLY A 81 11.66 -5.36 27.60
N ASN A 82 11.95 -4.81 26.40
CA ASN A 82 12.03 -3.37 26.14
C ASN A 82 10.65 -2.72 26.26
N GLU A 83 10.58 -1.49 26.79
CA GLU A 83 9.34 -0.71 26.91
C GLU A 83 9.39 0.56 26.04
N GLY A 84 8.31 0.89 25.35
CA GLY A 84 8.21 2.09 24.51
C GLY A 84 8.42 1.81 23.02
N ASP A 85 8.48 2.88 22.23
CA ASP A 85 8.69 2.83 20.78
C ASP A 85 10.20 2.81 20.46
N PRO A 86 10.76 1.76 19.84
CA PRO A 86 12.19 1.68 19.50
C PRO A 86 12.72 2.83 18.63
N THR A 87 11.84 3.49 17.87
CA THR A 87 12.17 4.67 17.05
C THR A 87 12.08 5.99 17.81
N GLY A 88 11.65 5.93 19.08
CA GLY A 88 11.52 7.06 19.99
C GLY A 88 12.83 7.83 20.14
N MET A 89 12.72 9.15 20.22
CA MET A 89 13.85 10.08 20.24
C MET A 89 14.81 9.89 21.42
N PHE A 90 14.34 9.38 22.57
CA PHE A 90 15.14 9.18 23.78
C PHE A 90 15.24 7.70 24.13
N HIS A 91 16.45 7.14 24.04
CA HIS A 91 16.74 5.78 24.50
C HIS A 91 17.36 5.82 25.89
N VAL A 92 16.71 5.18 26.87
CA VAL A 92 17.28 4.93 28.19
C VAL A 92 17.73 3.47 28.28
N VAL A 93 19.03 3.24 28.40
CA VAL A 93 19.60 1.91 28.62
C VAL A 93 19.83 1.73 30.11
N SER A 94 19.07 0.84 30.75
CA SER A 94 19.16 0.56 32.18
C SER A 94 20.06 -0.65 32.44
N GLY A 95 21.28 -0.42 32.91
CA GLY A 95 22.25 -1.46 33.26
C GLY A 95 22.34 -1.80 34.75
N VAL A 96 23.20 -2.77 35.07
CA VAL A 96 23.65 -3.13 36.41
C VAL A 96 24.70 -2.11 36.87
N GLY A 97 24.24 -1.04 37.51
CA GLY A 97 25.08 0.02 38.10
C GLY A 97 25.31 1.26 37.24
N LEU A 98 24.99 1.22 35.94
CA LEU A 98 25.08 2.35 35.02
C LEU A 98 23.84 2.43 34.12
N ASN A 99 23.22 3.61 34.08
CA ASN A 99 22.22 3.96 33.09
C ASN A 99 22.85 4.87 32.03
N ALA A 100 22.44 4.75 30.77
CA ALA A 100 22.85 5.65 29.70
C ALA A 100 21.64 6.24 28.99
N VAL A 101 21.72 7.52 28.62
CA VAL A 101 20.69 8.20 27.82
C VAL A 101 21.28 8.60 26.48
N VAL A 102 20.72 8.09 25.38
CA VAL A 102 21.17 8.40 24.02
C VAL A 102 20.00 8.86 23.15
N GLY A 103 20.32 9.62 22.09
CA GLY A 103 19.32 10.16 21.17
C GLY A 103 19.21 9.34 19.90
N ASN A 104 17.98 9.06 19.48
CA ASN A 104 17.66 8.43 18.19
C ASN A 104 17.00 9.45 17.25
N GLY A 105 17.31 9.35 15.96
CA GLY A 105 16.73 10.21 14.94
C GLY A 105 17.78 10.62 13.92
N LEU A 106 17.35 11.16 12.78
CA LEU A 106 18.28 11.61 11.75
C LEU A 106 19.13 12.78 12.26
N GLY A 107 20.35 12.49 12.70
CA GLY A 107 21.27 13.37 13.43
C GLY A 107 21.80 12.78 14.75
N GLY A 108 21.25 11.67 15.22
CA GLY A 108 21.58 11.00 16.49
C GLY A 108 21.50 11.94 17.71
N THR A 109 22.37 11.72 18.70
CA THR A 109 22.42 12.54 19.93
C THR A 109 22.76 14.02 19.68
N SER A 110 23.23 14.41 18.48
CA SER A 110 23.42 15.84 18.16
C SER A 110 22.10 16.62 18.18
N LEU A 111 20.96 15.94 18.02
CA LEU A 111 19.63 16.55 18.15
C LEU A 111 19.34 16.98 19.60
N ILE A 112 19.83 16.24 20.60
CA ILE A 112 19.46 16.39 22.02
C ILE A 112 20.62 16.71 22.97
N ASN A 113 21.84 16.95 22.49
CA ASN A 113 22.94 17.30 23.39
C ASN A 113 22.94 18.78 23.80
N ALA A 114 23.83 19.16 24.73
CA ALA A 114 24.00 20.53 25.20
C ALA A 114 24.92 21.41 24.33
N ASN A 115 25.23 21.02 23.09
CA ASN A 115 26.05 21.76 22.12
C ASN A 115 27.54 22.00 22.45
N VAL A 116 28.08 21.48 23.56
CA VAL A 116 29.43 21.82 24.06
C VAL A 116 30.54 21.22 23.21
N PHE A 117 31.36 22.05 22.54
CA PHE A 117 32.47 21.62 21.70
C PHE A 117 33.82 21.79 22.43
N LEU A 118 34.31 20.76 23.12
CA LEU A 118 35.57 20.85 23.87
C LEU A 118 36.61 19.85 23.39
N LYS A 119 37.86 20.30 23.25
CA LYS A 119 39.01 19.44 22.95
C LYS A 119 39.59 18.92 24.27
N PRO A 120 39.91 17.62 24.37
CA PRO A 120 40.65 17.11 25.52
C PRO A 120 42.06 17.68 25.53
N GLU A 121 42.70 17.66 26.68
CA GLU A 121 44.10 18.06 26.77
C GLU A 121 45.02 17.02 26.09
N ASP A 122 46.14 17.50 25.53
CA ASP A 122 47.19 16.64 25.01
C ASP A 122 47.70 15.64 26.06
N SER A 123 47.69 16.01 27.34
CA SER A 123 48.08 15.16 28.46
C SER A 123 47.21 13.90 28.58
N VAL A 124 45.91 14.02 28.28
CA VAL A 124 44.94 12.91 28.27
C VAL A 124 45.17 12.00 27.06
N LEU A 125 45.45 12.59 25.89
CA LEU A 125 45.75 11.86 24.66
C LEU A 125 47.10 11.12 24.72
N LYS A 126 48.03 11.58 25.57
CA LYS A 126 49.32 10.94 25.86
C LYS A 126 49.24 9.75 26.82
N LEU A 127 48.07 9.46 27.39
CA LEU A 127 47.92 8.33 28.31
C LEU A 127 48.16 6.99 27.59
N PRO A 128 48.69 5.96 28.28
CA PRO A 128 49.03 4.67 27.67
C PRO A 128 47.90 3.95 26.95
N ALA A 129 46.64 4.27 27.26
CA ALA A 129 45.46 3.68 26.64
C ALA A 129 45.26 4.10 25.17
N TRP A 130 45.81 5.24 24.75
CA TRP A 130 45.76 5.67 23.35
C TRP A 130 46.85 4.95 22.53
N PRO A 131 46.57 4.64 21.24
CA PRO A 131 47.56 4.01 20.37
C PRO A 131 48.71 4.97 20.07
N ALA A 132 49.88 4.40 19.76
CA ALA A 132 51.13 5.14 19.61
C ALA A 132 51.01 6.32 18.62
N GLU A 133 50.27 6.13 17.54
CA GLU A 133 50.08 7.11 16.46
C GLU A 133 49.31 8.36 16.91
N ILE A 134 48.60 8.31 18.04
CA ILE A 134 47.97 9.48 18.68
C ILE A 134 48.74 9.89 19.94
N ARG A 135 49.18 8.89 20.71
CA ARG A 135 49.81 9.10 22.02
C ARG A 135 51.16 9.77 21.94
N GLU A 136 51.98 9.42 20.94
CA GLU A 136 53.31 10.00 20.77
C GLU A 136 53.24 11.44 20.26
N ASP A 137 52.26 11.75 19.42
CA ASP A 137 51.98 13.12 18.96
C ASP A 137 50.48 13.42 18.85
N PRO A 138 49.83 13.93 19.91
CA PRO A 138 48.41 14.29 19.87
C PRO A 138 48.06 15.32 18.79
N ARG A 139 49.04 16.10 18.31
CA ARG A 139 48.82 17.14 17.30
C ARG A 139 48.39 16.57 15.96
N VAL A 140 48.50 15.26 15.71
CA VAL A 140 47.95 14.62 14.51
C VAL A 140 46.44 14.85 14.39
N LEU A 141 45.74 15.07 15.51
CA LEU A 141 44.31 15.33 15.54
C LEU A 141 43.94 16.80 15.25
N ASN A 142 44.91 17.73 15.27
CA ASN A 142 44.63 19.18 15.16
C ASN A 142 43.99 19.57 13.82
N GLU A 143 44.39 18.93 12.73
CA GLU A 143 43.78 19.15 11.42
C GLU A 143 42.30 18.73 11.43
N TYR A 144 42.02 17.58 12.01
CA TYR A 144 40.67 17.02 12.05
C TYR A 144 39.76 17.77 13.02
N TYR A 145 40.28 18.25 14.15
CA TYR A 145 39.58 19.19 15.00
C TYR A 145 39.23 20.48 14.26
N ARG A 146 40.16 21.03 13.47
CA ARG A 146 39.91 22.24 12.67
C ARG A 146 38.79 22.02 11.66
N ARG A 147 38.77 20.88 10.97
CA ARG A 147 37.69 20.54 10.02
C ARG A 147 36.34 20.41 10.74
N ALA A 148 36.32 19.76 11.91
CA ALA A 148 35.13 19.69 12.74
C ALA A 148 34.64 21.09 13.16
N GLU A 149 35.55 22.00 13.52
CA GLU A 149 35.24 23.41 13.82
C GLU A 149 34.69 24.17 12.61
N GLU A 150 35.27 23.96 11.42
CA GLU A 150 34.80 24.62 10.19
C GLU A 150 33.37 24.21 9.83
N VAL A 151 33.01 22.94 10.02
CA VAL A 151 31.67 22.43 9.70
C VAL A 151 30.67 22.75 10.81
N LEU A 152 30.98 22.43 12.07
CA LEU A 152 30.03 22.61 13.18
C LEU A 152 29.94 24.06 13.68
N GLN A 153 30.92 24.89 13.33
CA GLN A 153 31.00 26.32 13.66
C GLN A 153 30.76 26.62 15.15
N PRO A 154 31.53 26.01 16.06
CA PRO A 154 31.36 26.26 17.49
C PRO A 154 31.76 27.70 17.82
N GLN A 155 30.97 28.36 18.68
CA GLN A 155 31.20 29.73 19.11
C GLN A 155 30.85 29.92 20.58
N THR A 156 31.56 30.79 21.28
CA THR A 156 31.23 31.17 22.66
C THR A 156 30.00 32.07 22.69
N TYR A 157 29.33 32.14 23.85
CA TYR A 157 28.23 33.08 24.03
C TYR A 157 28.72 34.53 23.80
N PRO A 158 28.02 35.36 23.00
CA PRO A 158 28.51 36.68 22.62
C PRO A 158 28.56 37.65 23.82
N GLU A 159 29.57 38.52 23.87
CA GLU A 159 29.72 39.50 24.95
C GLU A 159 28.64 40.59 24.92
N ASP A 160 28.10 40.89 23.74
CA ASP A 160 27.04 41.86 23.49
C ASP A 160 25.62 41.29 23.68
N ALA A 161 25.51 39.98 23.95
CA ALA A 161 24.24 39.33 24.22
C ALA A 161 23.75 39.55 25.67
N PRO A 162 22.45 39.39 25.96
CA PRO A 162 21.91 39.61 27.31
C PRO A 162 22.61 38.73 28.36
N SER A 163 22.78 39.27 29.57
CA SER A 163 23.39 38.52 30.67
C SER A 163 22.53 37.31 31.06
N ILE A 164 23.17 36.14 31.19
CA ILE A 164 22.52 34.88 31.56
C ILE A 164 22.68 34.64 33.07
N PRO A 165 21.59 34.57 33.87
CA PRO A 165 21.69 34.44 35.33
C PRO A 165 22.47 33.20 35.81
N LYS A 166 22.30 32.02 35.18
CA LYS A 166 23.03 30.80 35.56
C LYS A 166 24.54 30.91 35.37
N VAL A 167 24.97 31.65 34.34
CA VAL A 167 26.38 31.90 34.02
C VAL A 167 27.00 32.84 35.06
N GLN A 168 26.28 33.91 35.44
CA GLN A 168 26.73 34.83 36.48
C GLN A 168 26.85 34.14 37.84
N LEU A 169 25.90 33.25 38.17
CA LEU A 169 25.95 32.50 39.42
C LEU A 169 27.15 31.53 39.45
N LEU A 170 27.42 30.82 38.36
CA LEU A 170 28.60 29.94 38.27
C LEU A 170 29.90 30.75 38.41
N LYS A 171 29.99 31.94 37.80
CA LYS A 171 31.15 32.82 37.95
C LYS A 171 31.36 33.26 39.40
N LYS A 172 30.29 33.68 40.09
CA LYS A 172 30.33 34.04 41.52
C LYS A 172 30.75 32.87 42.40
N GLN A 173 30.28 31.66 42.08
CA GLN A 173 30.70 30.44 42.76
C GLN A 173 32.18 30.12 42.52
N ALA A 174 32.69 30.33 41.30
CA ALA A 174 34.11 30.17 40.99
C ALA A 174 34.97 31.16 41.81
N GLU A 175 34.57 32.43 41.89
CA GLU A 175 35.25 33.45 42.71
C GLU A 175 35.29 33.05 44.20
N TYR A 176 34.17 32.56 44.76
CA TYR A 176 34.11 32.11 46.15
C TYR A 176 35.05 30.93 46.44
N LEU A 177 35.21 30.03 45.47
CA LEU A 177 36.09 28.87 45.58
C LEU A 177 37.57 29.19 45.28
N GLY A 178 37.90 30.43 44.89
CA GLY A 178 39.24 30.79 44.41
C GLY A 178 39.60 30.12 43.07
N LEU A 179 38.59 29.86 42.24
CA LEU A 179 38.68 29.19 40.94
C LEU A 179 38.31 30.13 39.76
N ASP A 180 38.34 31.45 39.97
CA ASP A 180 38.02 32.45 38.95
C ASP A 180 38.94 32.36 37.71
N GLY A 181 40.22 32.05 37.91
CA GLY A 181 41.16 31.77 36.81
C GLY A 181 40.88 30.49 36.00
N HIS A 182 40.00 29.62 36.52
CA HIS A 182 39.59 28.36 35.89
C HIS A 182 38.22 28.45 35.20
N TYR A 183 37.49 29.56 35.38
CA TYR A 183 36.19 29.81 34.78
C TYR A 183 36.32 30.32 33.34
N LYS A 184 35.58 29.73 32.40
CA LYS A 184 35.54 30.16 30.99
C LYS A 184 34.16 29.96 30.37
N LEU A 185 33.79 30.82 29.42
CA LEU A 185 32.68 30.54 28.51
C LEU A 185 33.09 29.40 27.57
N VAL A 186 32.18 28.45 27.35
CA VAL A 186 32.47 27.30 26.49
C VAL A 186 31.99 27.52 25.06
N PRO A 187 32.76 27.13 24.05
CA PRO A 187 32.31 27.16 22.66
C PRO A 187 31.22 26.10 22.43
N GLN A 188 30.17 26.50 21.73
CA GLN A 188 28.98 25.69 21.47
C GLN A 188 28.61 25.67 20.00
N THR A 189 28.06 24.55 19.53
CA THR A 189 27.44 24.41 18.20
C THR A 189 26.06 25.08 18.11
N THR A 190 25.91 26.25 18.73
CA THR A 190 24.69 27.07 18.75
C THR A 190 24.95 28.37 17.99
N ARG A 191 24.06 28.73 17.07
CA ARG A 191 24.13 30.00 16.35
C ARG A 191 23.44 31.13 17.11
N PHE A 192 24.11 32.27 17.16
CA PHE A 192 23.63 33.52 17.79
C PHE A 192 23.35 34.61 16.74
N ARG A 193 23.38 34.24 15.44
CA ARG A 193 23.09 35.11 14.31
C ARG A 193 22.34 34.36 13.22
N ASP A 194 21.50 35.07 12.49
CA ASP A 194 20.80 34.56 11.33
C ASP A 194 21.77 34.41 10.14
N GLY A 195 21.47 33.49 9.22
CA GLY A 195 22.24 33.31 7.99
C GLY A 195 22.64 31.85 7.74
N PRO A 196 23.26 31.57 6.59
CA PRO A 196 23.68 30.22 6.25
C PRO A 196 24.79 29.71 7.18
N ASN A 197 24.75 28.40 7.45
CA ASN A 197 25.85 27.67 8.06
C ASN A 197 26.95 27.30 7.05
N SER A 198 27.96 26.60 7.51
CA SER A 198 29.13 26.17 6.72
C SER A 198 28.78 25.29 5.51
N THR A 199 27.67 24.56 5.57
CA THR A 199 27.24 23.61 4.53
C THR A 199 26.20 24.21 3.59
N GLY A 200 25.72 25.43 3.85
CA GLY A 200 24.77 26.13 2.99
C GLY A 200 23.30 26.04 3.43
N ILE A 201 23.02 25.60 4.66
CA ILE A 201 21.68 25.57 5.23
C ILE A 201 21.38 26.88 5.95
N GLN A 202 20.22 27.46 5.68
CA GLN A 202 19.77 28.70 6.32
C GLN A 202 19.41 28.44 7.80
N MET A 203 20.11 29.11 8.71
CA MET A 203 19.90 28.98 10.16
C MET A 203 19.37 30.28 10.77
N SER A 204 18.74 30.14 11.93
CA SER A 204 18.27 31.26 12.75
C SER A 204 19.18 31.48 13.95
N ARG A 205 19.15 32.68 14.52
CA ARG A 205 19.75 32.95 15.84
C ARG A 205 18.98 32.22 16.94
N SER A 206 19.68 31.81 18.00
CA SER A 206 19.08 31.17 19.17
C SER A 206 18.08 32.08 19.87
N ALA A 207 16.94 31.48 20.26
CA ALA A 207 15.95 32.12 21.10
C ALA A 207 16.36 32.13 22.57
N LEU A 208 17.47 31.49 22.95
CA LEU A 208 17.96 31.39 24.34
C LEU A 208 16.97 30.68 25.29
N SER A 209 16.31 29.64 24.77
CA SER A 209 15.19 28.93 25.40
C SER A 209 15.61 27.92 26.47
N GLY A 210 16.86 27.42 26.46
CA GLY A 210 17.34 26.36 27.34
C GLY A 210 16.71 24.98 27.08
N GLN A 211 16.11 24.78 25.91
CA GLN A 211 15.43 23.53 25.51
C GLN A 211 16.34 22.60 24.68
N ASP A 212 17.65 22.83 24.64
CA ASP A 212 18.57 22.13 23.73
C ASP A 212 18.54 20.60 23.89
N CYS A 213 18.30 20.13 25.13
CA CYS A 213 18.29 18.71 25.47
C CYS A 213 17.01 17.94 25.10
N THR A 214 15.98 18.62 24.60
CA THR A 214 14.80 17.96 24.00
C THR A 214 14.74 18.09 22.48
N GLY A 215 15.78 18.68 21.88
CA GLY A 215 15.71 19.24 20.54
C GLY A 215 15.18 20.65 20.57
N VAL A 216 15.86 21.58 19.90
CA VAL A 216 15.49 23.00 19.89
C VAL A 216 14.75 23.35 18.59
N ASN A 217 13.56 23.94 18.74
CA ASN A 217 12.66 24.25 17.63
C ASN A 217 12.93 25.61 16.96
N ASP A 218 13.88 26.41 17.45
CA ASP A 218 14.19 27.73 16.90
C ASP A 218 15.11 27.68 15.66
N GLY A 219 15.66 26.51 15.33
CA GLY A 219 16.55 26.33 14.18
C GLY A 219 17.95 26.91 14.37
N SER A 220 18.40 27.11 15.62
CA SER A 220 19.72 27.69 15.92
C SER A 220 20.85 26.67 16.14
N LYS A 221 20.50 25.40 16.32
CA LYS A 221 21.44 24.33 16.65
C LYS A 221 22.10 23.76 15.40
N ASN A 222 23.43 23.86 15.29
CA ASN A 222 24.21 23.19 14.26
C ASN A 222 24.37 21.69 14.59
N SER A 223 23.27 20.95 14.53
CA SER A 223 23.27 19.49 14.64
C SER A 223 23.87 18.83 13.40
N THR A 224 24.17 17.54 13.47
CA THR A 224 24.68 16.80 12.30
C THR A 224 23.63 16.72 11.18
N LEU A 225 22.33 16.77 11.51
CA LEU A 225 21.23 16.85 10.54
C LEU A 225 21.42 17.99 9.53
N VAL A 226 21.62 19.22 10.05
CA VAL A 226 21.72 20.44 9.23
C VAL A 226 23.14 20.74 8.75
N THR A 227 24.11 19.92 9.15
CA THR A 227 25.51 20.05 8.73
C THR A 227 25.92 18.85 7.88
N TYR A 228 26.51 17.81 8.46
CA TYR A 228 27.07 16.68 7.75
C TYR A 228 26.03 15.83 6.99
N VAL A 229 24.85 15.58 7.56
CA VAL A 229 23.82 14.74 6.92
C VAL A 229 23.18 15.46 5.74
N ALA A 230 22.82 16.74 5.88
CA ALA A 230 22.36 17.56 4.77
C ALA A 230 23.43 17.68 3.66
N ASP A 231 24.71 17.77 4.03
CA ASP A 231 25.81 17.72 3.07
C ASP A 231 25.87 16.36 2.35
N ALA A 232 25.82 15.24 3.09
CA ALA A 232 25.81 13.90 2.49
C ALA A 232 24.67 13.73 1.48
N TRP A 233 23.47 14.15 1.85
CA TRP A 233 22.30 14.15 0.97
C TRP A 233 22.53 15.00 -0.29
N ASN A 234 23.05 16.22 -0.14
CA ASN A 234 23.35 17.12 -1.26
C ASN A 234 24.41 16.54 -2.22
N TRP A 235 25.23 15.62 -1.72
CA TRP A 235 26.24 14.87 -2.47
C TRP A 235 25.78 13.50 -2.96
N GLY A 236 24.49 13.18 -2.83
CA GLY A 236 23.87 12.01 -3.44
C GLY A 236 23.75 10.79 -2.51
N ALA A 237 24.07 10.92 -1.22
CA ALA A 237 23.80 9.86 -0.25
C ALA A 237 22.29 9.61 -0.12
N GLU A 238 21.90 8.34 -0.09
CA GLU A 238 20.53 7.93 0.17
C GLU A 238 20.36 7.61 1.65
N ILE A 239 19.33 8.16 2.27
CA ILE A 239 19.10 8.10 3.71
C ILE A 239 17.82 7.32 3.97
N PHE A 240 17.84 6.37 4.90
CA PHE A 240 16.69 5.57 5.30
C PHE A 240 16.55 5.58 6.82
N CYS A 241 15.43 6.11 7.30
CA CYS A 241 15.10 6.17 8.73
C CYS A 241 14.26 4.97 9.18
N GLU A 242 14.09 4.82 10.49
CA GLU A 242 13.34 3.73 11.12
C GLU A 242 13.92 2.33 10.81
N CYS A 243 15.21 2.28 10.45
CA CYS A 243 15.97 1.09 10.10
C CYS A 243 16.95 0.75 11.23
N GLU A 244 16.58 -0.20 12.09
CA GLU A 244 17.44 -0.70 13.18
C GLU A 244 18.32 -1.85 12.69
N VAL A 245 19.61 -1.59 12.48
CA VAL A 245 20.57 -2.63 12.13
C VAL A 245 20.74 -3.59 13.31
N GLN A 246 20.61 -4.89 13.03
CA GLN A 246 20.70 -5.95 14.02
C GLN A 246 22.09 -6.60 14.03
N HIS A 247 22.62 -6.96 12.86
CA HIS A 247 23.93 -7.58 12.72
C HIS A 247 24.47 -7.46 11.28
N ILE A 248 25.75 -7.78 11.11
CA ILE A 248 26.49 -7.75 9.84
C ILE A 248 27.12 -9.12 9.61
N THR A 249 27.09 -9.61 8.37
CA THR A 249 27.87 -10.77 7.93
C THR A 249 28.73 -10.41 6.72
N THR A 250 29.74 -11.23 6.43
CA THR A 250 30.40 -11.18 5.12
C THR A 250 29.42 -11.64 4.04
N ALA A 251 29.47 -11.01 2.86
CA ALA A 251 28.72 -11.48 1.70
C ALA A 251 29.33 -12.80 1.16
N PRO A 252 28.60 -13.58 0.34
CA PRO A 252 29.16 -14.74 -0.36
C PRO A 252 30.41 -14.36 -1.18
N GLU A 253 31.38 -15.29 -1.31
CA GLU A 253 32.69 -15.02 -1.94
C GLU A 253 32.59 -14.43 -3.36
N LEU A 254 31.55 -14.79 -4.12
CA LEU A 254 31.33 -14.29 -5.48
C LEU A 254 30.89 -12.82 -5.54
N GLU A 255 30.29 -12.28 -4.47
CA GLU A 255 29.77 -10.91 -4.43
C GLU A 255 30.73 -9.94 -3.72
N GLY A 256 31.52 -10.43 -2.75
CA GLY A 256 32.44 -9.61 -1.96
C GLY A 256 31.73 -8.60 -1.02
N GLY A 257 32.45 -8.06 -0.03
CA GLY A 257 31.90 -7.06 0.89
C GLY A 257 31.01 -7.63 2.01
N TYR A 258 29.95 -6.91 2.38
CA TYR A 258 29.17 -7.15 3.60
C TYR A 258 27.66 -7.12 3.38
N LEU A 259 26.92 -7.96 4.11
CA LEU A 259 25.46 -7.92 4.21
C LEU A 259 25.06 -7.33 5.56
N ILE A 260 24.24 -6.29 5.52
CA ILE A 260 23.76 -5.57 6.71
C ILE A 260 22.30 -5.93 6.91
N TYR A 261 22.00 -6.65 8.00
CA TYR A 261 20.64 -7.07 8.34
C TYR A 261 19.99 -6.06 9.29
N PHE A 262 18.79 -5.61 8.96
CA PHE A 262 18.07 -4.59 9.72
C PHE A 262 16.58 -4.89 9.87
N SER A 263 16.03 -4.47 11.00
CA SER A 263 14.60 -4.38 11.27
C SER A 263 14.09 -3.02 10.79
N TRP A 264 12.91 -3.00 10.18
CA TRP A 264 12.25 -1.77 9.78
C TRP A 264 11.00 -1.56 10.65
N HIS A 265 10.97 -0.46 11.38
CA HIS A 265 9.95 -0.19 12.41
C HIS A 265 8.75 0.63 11.89
N SER A 266 8.78 1.06 10.62
CA SER A 266 7.67 1.83 10.06
C SER A 266 6.45 0.94 9.69
N HIS A 267 5.37 1.59 9.28
CA HIS A 267 4.16 0.97 8.72
C HIS A 267 3.45 -0.02 9.68
N GLY A 268 3.61 0.14 11.00
CA GLY A 268 2.94 -0.70 12.01
C GLY A 268 3.48 -2.13 12.11
N ARG A 269 4.72 -2.36 11.63
CA ARG A 269 5.44 -3.63 11.82
C ARG A 269 5.63 -4.00 13.29
N ASP A 270 5.66 -3.01 14.18
CA ASP A 270 5.76 -3.21 15.63
C ASP A 270 4.51 -3.86 16.26
N ARG A 271 3.46 -4.17 15.48
CA ARG A 271 2.32 -4.98 15.94
C ARG A 271 2.62 -6.47 15.94
N PHE A 272 3.72 -6.89 15.30
CA PHE A 272 4.14 -8.28 15.17
C PHE A 272 5.39 -8.57 16.04
N GLN A 273 5.38 -8.10 17.30
CA GLN A 273 6.55 -8.05 18.20
C GLN A 273 7.16 -9.43 18.49
N ASP A 274 6.36 -10.50 18.56
CA ASP A 274 6.82 -11.86 18.86
C ASP A 274 7.78 -12.44 17.80
N GLN A 275 8.00 -11.75 16.67
CA GLN A 275 8.79 -12.26 15.54
C GLN A 275 9.75 -11.24 14.89
N GLN A 276 9.97 -10.06 15.48
CA GLN A 276 10.81 -8.98 14.91
C GLN A 276 12.24 -9.42 14.56
N HIS A 277 12.81 -10.41 15.25
CA HIS A 277 14.15 -10.94 14.97
C HIS A 277 14.20 -12.00 13.86
N ARG A 278 13.06 -12.47 13.30
CA ARG A 278 13.03 -13.54 12.29
C ARG A 278 12.87 -13.05 10.85
N ASP A 279 12.30 -11.87 10.63
CA ASP A 279 11.97 -11.34 9.29
C ASP A 279 12.78 -10.06 8.96
N LEU A 280 14.11 -10.16 9.08
CA LEU A 280 15.03 -9.05 8.80
C LEU A 280 15.13 -8.76 7.29
N LEU A 281 15.18 -7.47 6.95
CA LEU A 281 15.61 -7.01 5.64
C LEU A 281 17.14 -6.98 5.60
N TRP A 282 17.71 -6.91 4.41
CA TRP A 282 19.15 -6.74 4.23
C TRP A 282 19.48 -5.78 3.09
N VAL A 283 20.67 -5.18 3.18
CA VAL A 283 21.29 -4.38 2.12
C VAL A 283 22.76 -4.78 1.98
N HIS A 284 23.27 -4.80 0.75
CA HIS A 284 24.65 -5.16 0.44
C HIS A 284 25.55 -3.92 0.35
N ALA A 285 26.71 -3.97 1.01
CA ALA A 285 27.80 -3.01 0.86
C ALA A 285 28.95 -3.69 0.12
N ARG A 286 29.28 -3.20 -1.08
CA ARG A 286 30.35 -3.77 -1.92
C ARG A 286 31.74 -3.52 -1.37
N ASP A 287 32.00 -2.29 -0.90
CA ASP A 287 33.35 -1.86 -0.55
C ASP A 287 33.54 -1.72 0.96
N CYS A 288 32.59 -1.10 1.67
CA CYS A 288 32.76 -0.84 3.10
C CYS A 288 31.47 -0.58 3.89
N VAL A 289 31.56 -0.86 5.20
CA VAL A 289 30.56 -0.52 6.22
C VAL A 289 31.20 0.36 7.29
N PHE A 290 30.61 1.54 7.51
CA PHE A 290 31.02 2.47 8.55
C PHE A 290 30.01 2.45 9.72
N LEU A 291 30.43 2.00 10.89
CA LEU A 291 29.60 1.97 12.10
C LEU A 291 29.70 3.30 12.86
N GLY A 292 28.60 4.02 12.90
CA GLY A 292 28.39 5.27 13.61
C GLY A 292 27.12 5.27 14.47
N ALA A 293 26.72 4.10 14.99
CA ALA A 293 25.49 3.88 15.76
C ALA A 293 25.61 4.33 17.24
N GLY A 294 26.72 4.97 17.60
CA GLY A 294 27.04 5.37 18.96
C GLY A 294 27.70 4.24 19.75
N SER A 295 28.32 4.59 20.88
CA SER A 295 29.10 3.65 21.70
C SER A 295 28.32 2.37 22.05
N ILE A 296 27.07 2.48 22.49
CA ILE A 296 26.21 1.34 22.82
C ILE A 296 25.74 0.61 21.55
N GLY A 297 25.13 1.33 20.60
CA GLY A 297 24.54 0.71 19.40
C GLY A 297 25.57 -0.01 18.52
N THR A 298 26.75 0.59 18.30
CA THR A 298 27.83 -0.04 17.53
C THR A 298 28.33 -1.29 18.22
N THR A 299 28.55 -1.24 19.54
CA THR A 299 29.02 -2.40 20.29
C THR A 299 27.97 -3.52 20.30
N GLU A 300 26.68 -3.17 20.35
CA GLU A 300 25.55 -4.12 20.30
C GLU A 300 25.49 -4.86 18.95
N ILE A 301 25.63 -4.12 17.84
CA ILE A 301 25.69 -4.70 16.49
C ILE A 301 26.88 -5.65 16.35
N LEU A 302 28.05 -5.27 16.86
CA LEU A 302 29.26 -6.11 16.77
C LEU A 302 29.13 -7.38 17.61
N LEU A 303 28.62 -7.30 18.83
CA LEU A 303 28.39 -8.49 19.67
C LEU A 303 27.39 -9.45 19.02
N ARG A 304 26.28 -8.95 18.47
CA ARG A 304 25.33 -9.79 17.71
C ARG A 304 25.97 -10.40 16.47
N SER A 305 26.79 -9.63 15.74
CA SER A 305 27.52 -10.13 14.56
C SER A 305 28.51 -11.24 14.94
N LYS A 306 29.14 -11.14 16.12
CA LYS A 306 30.00 -12.19 16.68
C LYS A 306 29.23 -13.47 16.95
N ASP A 307 28.08 -13.35 17.59
CA ASP A 307 27.22 -14.48 17.92
C ASP A 307 26.68 -15.17 16.65
N MET A 308 26.54 -14.43 15.55
CA MET A 308 26.18 -14.94 14.23
C MET A 308 27.37 -15.52 13.43
N GLY A 309 28.57 -15.55 14.01
CA GLY A 309 29.74 -16.23 13.45
C GLY A 309 30.81 -15.34 12.81
N LEU A 310 30.66 -14.00 12.83
CA LEU A 310 31.71 -13.10 12.39
C LEU A 310 32.87 -13.14 13.40
N LYS A 311 34.03 -13.66 13.00
CA LYS A 311 35.21 -13.76 13.87
C LYS A 311 35.67 -12.36 14.28
N MET A 312 35.89 -12.11 15.58
CA MET A 312 36.41 -10.84 16.05
C MET A 312 37.09 -10.98 17.41
N SER A 313 37.87 -9.96 17.79
CA SER A 313 38.51 -9.85 19.11
C SER A 313 37.53 -10.09 20.28
N ASN A 314 38.03 -10.68 21.37
CA ASN A 314 37.31 -10.80 22.64
C ASN A 314 37.19 -9.48 23.44
N GLN A 315 37.81 -8.40 22.95
CA GLN A 315 37.74 -7.08 23.54
C GLN A 315 36.50 -6.27 23.09
N VAL A 316 35.71 -6.77 22.14
CA VAL A 316 34.41 -6.20 21.82
C VAL A 316 33.47 -6.35 23.03
N GLY A 317 32.78 -5.27 23.40
CA GLY A 317 31.97 -5.19 24.61
C GLY A 317 32.75 -4.78 25.86
N GLN A 318 34.07 -4.63 25.80
CA GLN A 318 34.89 -4.30 26.96
C GLN A 318 35.16 -2.78 27.05
N ARG A 319 35.54 -2.32 28.26
CA ARG A 319 36.03 -0.94 28.52
C ARG A 319 35.06 0.17 28.12
N LEU A 320 33.76 -0.07 28.27
CA LEU A 320 32.77 1.00 28.21
C LEU A 320 32.91 1.90 29.46
N SER A 321 32.73 3.19 29.30
CA SER A 321 32.87 4.19 30.36
C SER A 321 31.74 5.22 30.30
N ASP A 322 31.40 5.77 31.48
CA ASP A 322 30.44 6.85 31.70
C ASP A 322 31.03 8.26 31.46
N ASN A 323 32.27 8.34 30.97
CA ASN A 323 33.07 9.58 30.86
C ASN A 323 33.24 10.34 32.20
N GLY A 324 33.01 9.65 33.33
CA GLY A 324 32.96 10.26 34.66
C GLY A 324 31.83 11.27 34.84
N ASP A 325 30.72 11.09 34.13
CA ASP A 325 29.55 11.98 34.23
C ASP A 325 28.92 11.94 35.63
N MET A 326 28.69 13.13 36.19
CA MET A 326 27.99 13.33 37.45
C MET A 326 27.01 14.51 37.32
N ILE A 327 25.72 14.23 37.45
CA ILE A 327 24.66 15.26 37.44
C ILE A 327 24.27 15.57 38.89
N SER A 328 24.40 16.83 39.28
CA SER A 328 23.97 17.30 40.59
C SER A 328 23.18 18.61 40.49
N MET A 329 22.44 18.95 41.54
CA MET A 329 21.59 20.15 41.55
C MET A 329 21.79 20.99 42.81
N GLY A 330 21.64 22.29 42.67
CA GLY A 330 21.42 23.23 43.77
C GLY A 330 20.00 23.77 43.71
N TYR A 331 19.29 23.92 44.82
CA TYR A 331 17.98 24.57 44.84
C TYR A 331 17.86 25.60 45.95
N ASN A 332 16.91 26.55 45.82
CA ASN A 332 16.71 27.66 46.75
C ASN A 332 17.95 28.54 46.99
N THR A 333 18.67 28.89 45.92
CA THR A 333 19.75 29.89 45.99
C THR A 333 19.21 31.31 46.26
N ASP A 334 20.05 32.19 46.81
CA ASP A 334 19.71 33.60 47.07
C ASP A 334 19.37 34.38 45.78
N GLU A 335 19.89 33.91 44.65
CA GLU A 335 19.68 34.48 43.32
C GLU A 335 18.77 33.59 42.45
N ASN A 336 17.98 34.20 41.57
CA ASN A 336 17.19 33.44 40.60
C ASN A 336 18.05 33.01 39.41
N VAL A 337 18.29 31.71 39.30
CA VAL A 337 19.22 31.09 38.34
C VAL A 337 18.63 30.99 36.92
N CYS A 338 17.30 31.06 36.78
CA CYS A 338 16.61 30.94 35.49
C CYS A 338 17.07 29.73 34.64
N ALA A 339 17.31 28.56 35.26
CA ALA A 339 17.85 27.37 34.58
C ALA A 339 16.76 26.34 34.17
N VAL A 340 15.51 26.76 34.07
CA VAL A 340 14.41 25.94 33.53
C VAL A 340 14.07 26.47 32.14
N GLY A 341 14.21 25.62 31.12
CA GLY A 341 13.95 25.99 29.74
C GLY A 341 12.51 26.41 29.52
N MET A 342 12.27 27.38 28.64
CA MET A 342 10.93 27.89 28.33
C MET A 342 10.80 28.13 26.83
N SER A 343 9.65 27.79 26.25
CA SER A 343 9.40 27.99 24.80
C SER A 343 9.45 29.46 24.40
N VAL A 344 9.10 30.36 25.33
CA VAL A 344 9.20 31.82 25.17
C VAL A 344 9.99 32.38 26.35
N PRO A 345 11.33 32.46 26.25
CA PRO A 345 12.17 32.96 27.33
C PRO A 345 12.04 34.49 27.47
N SER A 346 12.34 35.01 28.66
CA SER A 346 12.36 36.46 28.91
C SER A 346 13.50 37.13 28.14
N PRO A 347 13.26 38.25 27.42
CA PRO A 347 14.32 38.96 26.71
C PRO A 347 15.30 39.66 27.67
N TYR A 348 14.90 39.92 28.92
CA TYR A 348 15.74 40.61 29.92
C TYR A 348 16.52 39.65 30.83
N LYS A 349 15.99 38.44 31.04
CA LYS A 349 16.61 37.38 31.86
C LYS A 349 16.42 36.03 31.15
N PRO A 350 17.09 35.82 30.01
CA PRO A 350 16.95 34.58 29.27
C PRO A 350 17.57 33.41 30.03
N VAL A 351 17.15 32.20 29.69
CA VAL A 351 17.74 30.95 30.21
C VAL A 351 19.13 30.75 29.60
N GLY A 352 19.29 31.12 28.33
CA GLY A 352 20.49 30.82 27.55
C GLY A 352 20.45 29.40 26.98
N PRO A 353 21.46 29.00 26.21
CA PRO A 353 21.70 27.60 25.86
C PRO A 353 21.85 26.74 27.12
N THR A 354 21.54 25.44 27.05
CA THR A 354 21.63 24.51 28.19
C THR A 354 22.94 24.63 28.96
N THR A 355 24.08 24.66 28.27
CA THR A 355 25.40 24.91 28.87
C THR A 355 26.03 26.11 28.19
N SER A 356 26.65 26.99 28.98
CA SER A 356 27.24 28.23 28.51
C SER A 356 28.61 28.54 29.12
N ALA A 357 28.91 27.99 30.28
CA ALA A 357 30.15 28.21 30.99
C ALA A 357 30.64 26.94 31.70
N ALA A 358 31.94 26.93 32.01
CA ALA A 358 32.59 25.82 32.68
C ALA A 358 33.67 26.30 33.65
N ILE A 359 33.94 25.48 34.67
CA ILE A 359 35.13 25.58 35.52
C ILE A 359 36.01 24.38 35.21
N PHE A 360 37.23 24.64 34.72
CA PHE A 360 38.22 23.62 34.38
C PHE A 360 39.27 23.52 35.47
N PHE A 361 39.13 22.55 36.37
CA PHE A 361 40.11 22.39 37.44
C PHE A 361 41.28 21.51 36.99
N GLN A 362 42.49 22.04 37.18
CA GLN A 362 43.75 21.37 36.90
C GLN A 362 44.69 21.61 38.05
N GLN A 363 45.19 20.53 38.65
CA GLN A 363 46.18 20.62 39.70
C GLN A 363 47.58 20.52 39.09
N GLN A 364 48.38 21.59 39.19
CA GLN A 364 49.75 21.59 38.68
C GLN A 364 50.59 20.52 39.39
N GLY A 365 51.28 19.68 38.61
CA GLY A 365 52.15 18.61 39.11
C GLY A 365 51.43 17.32 39.53
N SER A 366 50.11 17.21 39.36
CA SER A 366 49.36 15.96 39.59
C SER A 366 49.09 15.20 38.29
N SER A 367 48.52 14.00 38.40
CA SER A 367 48.13 13.21 37.22
C SER A 367 47.01 13.94 36.47
N PRO A 368 46.95 13.89 35.12
CA PRO A 368 45.79 14.35 34.36
C PRO A 368 44.48 13.69 34.81
N LEU A 369 44.56 12.51 35.44
CA LEU A 369 43.43 11.79 35.99
C LEU A 369 42.77 12.49 37.20
N ASP A 370 43.47 13.43 37.84
CA ASP A 370 42.92 14.20 38.96
C ASP A 370 42.08 15.41 38.50
N ASN A 371 42.10 15.73 37.21
CA ASN A 371 41.39 16.85 36.62
C ASN A 371 39.87 16.60 36.54
N TYR A 372 39.08 17.68 36.61
CA TYR A 372 37.63 17.62 36.45
C TYR A 372 37.09 18.92 35.82
N THR A 373 35.96 18.78 35.15
CA THR A 373 35.27 19.89 34.46
C THR A 373 33.85 20.02 34.98
N ILE A 374 33.49 21.17 35.54
CA ILE A 374 32.12 21.48 35.99
C ILE A 374 31.45 22.38 34.95
N LEU A 375 30.34 21.94 34.38
CA LEU A 375 29.51 22.68 33.42
C LEU A 375 28.26 23.22 34.11
N ASP A 376 27.83 24.43 33.74
CA ASP A 376 26.47 24.87 34.04
C ASP A 376 25.44 24.10 33.20
N GLY A 377 24.23 23.96 33.73
CA GLY A 377 23.13 23.26 33.07
C GLY A 377 21.82 24.02 33.18
N ALA A 378 20.96 23.83 32.17
CA ALA A 378 19.54 24.13 32.22
C ALA A 378 18.74 22.87 31.91
N ILE A 379 17.55 22.75 32.49
CA ILE A 379 16.65 21.61 32.23
C ILE A 379 15.46 22.08 31.37
N PRO A 380 15.20 21.46 30.22
CA PRO A 380 13.98 21.63 29.45
C PRO A 380 12.72 21.54 30.32
N SER A 381 11.76 22.47 30.16
CA SER A 381 10.49 22.43 30.91
C SER A 381 9.71 21.13 30.75
N ALA A 382 9.91 20.43 29.64
CA ALA A 382 9.28 19.14 29.37
C ALA A 382 9.75 18.03 30.33
N LEU A 383 10.92 18.18 30.98
CA LEU A 383 11.52 17.15 31.82
C LEU A 383 11.25 17.31 33.32
N VAL A 384 10.86 18.50 33.80
CA VAL A 384 10.70 18.78 35.25
C VAL A 384 9.54 19.76 35.54
N PRO A 385 8.72 19.54 36.59
CA PRO A 385 7.76 20.53 37.08
C PRO A 385 8.48 21.76 37.67
N GLN A 386 8.01 22.97 37.36
CA GLN A 386 8.60 24.28 37.72
C GLN A 386 9.22 24.34 39.14
N MET A 387 10.54 24.15 39.26
CA MET A 387 11.32 24.34 40.50
C MET A 387 12.43 25.35 40.29
N LYS A 388 12.70 26.20 41.29
CA LYS A 388 13.85 27.14 41.32
C LYS A 388 15.16 26.36 41.55
N THR A 389 15.74 25.82 40.49
CA THR A 389 16.88 24.89 40.54
C THR A 389 18.05 25.36 39.66
N GLN A 390 19.27 25.13 40.13
CA GLN A 390 20.56 25.19 39.41
C GLN A 390 20.99 23.75 39.13
N ILE A 391 21.55 23.48 37.95
CA ILE A 391 22.07 22.15 37.58
C ILE A 391 23.55 22.25 37.28
N PHE A 392 24.31 21.26 37.77
CA PHE A 392 25.70 21.04 37.44
C PHE A 392 25.86 19.69 36.74
N LEU A 393 26.53 19.69 35.59
CA LEU A 393 27.04 18.48 34.97
C LEU A 393 28.56 18.48 35.12
N THR A 394 29.11 17.49 35.81
CA THR A 394 30.54 17.36 36.02
C THR A 394 31.09 16.15 35.29
N MET A 395 32.28 16.26 34.73
CA MET A 395 33.00 15.15 34.09
C MET A 395 34.35 14.97 34.80
N THR A 396 34.68 13.72 35.13
CA THR A 396 35.93 13.34 35.79
C THR A 396 36.66 12.25 35.02
N HIS A 397 37.94 12.04 35.31
CA HIS A 397 38.67 10.90 34.77
C HIS A 397 38.53 9.66 35.67
N ASN A 398 37.30 9.17 35.80
CA ASN A 398 37.04 7.94 36.56
C ASN A 398 37.51 6.69 35.78
N GLU A 399 38.05 5.70 36.48
CA GLU A 399 38.46 4.40 35.90
C GLU A 399 37.35 3.35 35.91
N THR A 400 36.09 3.75 36.14
CA THR A 400 34.95 2.83 36.11
C THR A 400 34.85 2.17 34.74
N GLN A 401 35.15 0.88 34.67
CA GLN A 401 34.96 0.07 33.48
C GLN A 401 33.65 -0.69 33.57
N THR A 402 32.91 -0.63 32.47
CA THR A 402 31.67 -1.36 32.23
C THR A 402 31.90 -2.32 31.07
N THR A 403 31.34 -3.52 31.21
CA THR A 403 31.30 -4.50 30.12
C THR A 403 29.88 -4.59 29.60
N MET A 404 29.74 -4.77 28.29
CA MET A 404 28.46 -5.02 27.64
C MET A 404 28.45 -6.42 27.06
N LYS A 405 27.33 -7.12 27.29
CA LYS A 405 27.05 -8.45 26.73
C LYS A 405 25.64 -8.47 26.16
N ILE A 406 25.36 -9.45 25.32
CA ILE A 406 24.01 -9.73 24.84
C ILE A 406 23.43 -10.87 25.68
N GLU A 407 22.32 -10.62 26.36
CA GLU A 407 21.57 -11.65 27.10
C GLU A 407 20.11 -11.67 26.62
N SER A 408 19.63 -12.84 26.22
CA SER A 408 18.27 -13.00 25.65
C SER A 408 17.93 -12.00 24.53
N GLY A 409 18.94 -11.63 23.71
CA GLY A 409 18.79 -10.69 22.59
C GLY A 409 18.97 -9.20 22.94
N ASN A 410 19.08 -8.83 24.22
CA ASN A 410 19.20 -7.43 24.66
C ASN A 410 20.60 -7.10 25.18
N PRO A 411 21.09 -5.85 25.01
CA PRO A 411 22.34 -5.39 25.59
C PRO A 411 22.21 -5.21 27.10
N VAL A 412 23.07 -5.87 27.87
CA VAL A 412 23.18 -5.75 29.32
C VAL A 412 24.52 -5.08 29.65
N LEU A 413 24.45 -3.94 30.34
CA LEU A 413 25.61 -3.21 30.85
C LEU A 413 25.91 -3.68 32.27
N GLN A 414 27.12 -4.15 32.52
CA GLN A 414 27.58 -4.61 33.84
C GLN A 414 28.85 -3.87 34.26
N VAL A 415 28.76 -3.08 35.34
CA VAL A 415 29.93 -2.41 35.93
C VAL A 415 30.85 -3.45 36.56
N THR A 416 32.10 -3.53 36.10
CA THR A 416 33.08 -4.53 36.56
C THR A 416 34.05 -4.00 37.61
N SER A 417 34.20 -2.69 37.72
CA SER A 417 35.05 -2.03 38.72
C SER A 417 34.30 -0.84 39.33
N PRO A 418 33.84 -0.90 40.60
CA PRO A 418 33.19 0.24 41.23
C PRO A 418 34.16 1.43 41.32
N SER A 419 33.67 2.66 41.10
CA SER A 419 34.50 3.86 41.11
C SER A 419 35.22 4.01 42.45
N ALA A 420 36.53 4.28 42.43
CA ALA A 420 37.27 4.69 43.62
C ALA A 420 36.65 5.98 44.20
N SER A 421 36.06 5.84 45.39
CA SER A 421 35.08 6.75 46.00
C SER A 421 35.58 8.14 46.45
N ASP A 422 36.85 8.50 46.21
CA ASP A 422 37.46 9.66 46.86
C ASP A 422 37.40 10.95 46.03
N GLN A 423 37.59 10.88 44.70
CA GLN A 423 37.48 12.06 43.81
C GLN A 423 36.02 12.55 43.74
N THR A 424 35.07 11.64 43.54
CA THR A 424 33.62 11.94 43.54
C THR A 424 33.18 12.54 44.88
N ARG A 425 33.65 12.01 46.01
CA ARG A 425 33.33 12.56 47.35
C ARG A 425 33.91 13.97 47.54
N ARG A 426 35.15 14.20 47.11
CA ARG A 426 35.79 15.52 47.14
C ARG A 426 35.00 16.54 46.31
N LEU A 427 34.53 16.12 45.14
CA LEU A 427 33.77 16.96 44.22
C LEU A 427 32.37 17.31 44.75
N HIS A 428 31.62 16.34 45.29
CA HIS A 428 30.36 16.62 45.99
C HIS A 428 30.57 17.58 47.18
N GLY A 429 31.66 17.44 47.92
CA GLY A 429 32.02 18.37 49.00
C GLY A 429 32.30 19.78 48.50
N LEU A 430 32.96 19.92 47.35
CA LEU A 430 33.23 21.20 46.71
C LEU A 430 31.95 21.88 46.21
N LEU A 431 31.12 21.15 45.46
CA LEU A 431 29.84 21.65 44.94
C LEU A 431 28.86 21.99 46.07
N GLY A 432 28.88 21.21 47.17
CA GLY A 432 28.14 21.53 48.40
C GLY A 432 28.56 22.89 48.97
N LYS A 433 29.87 23.12 49.15
CA LYS A 433 30.39 24.43 49.61
C LYS A 433 30.01 25.56 48.67
N ALA A 434 30.13 25.36 47.36
CA ALA A 434 29.79 26.35 46.33
C ALA A 434 28.31 26.74 46.36
N THR A 435 27.43 25.74 46.53
CA THR A 435 25.97 25.93 46.57
C THR A 435 25.55 26.61 47.87
N SER A 436 26.10 26.20 49.02
CA SER A 436 25.81 26.84 50.31
C SER A 436 26.32 28.29 50.41
N ALA A 437 27.42 28.62 49.72
CA ALA A 437 27.96 29.97 49.67
C ALA A 437 27.02 31.00 49.01
N VAL A 438 26.07 30.52 48.21
CA VAL A 438 25.04 31.32 47.54
C VAL A 438 23.63 31.05 48.10
N GLY A 439 23.56 30.58 49.35
CA GLY A 439 22.30 30.34 50.08
C GLY A 439 21.54 29.07 49.68
N GLY A 440 22.04 28.28 48.73
CA GLY A 440 21.34 27.12 48.18
C GLY A 440 21.53 25.82 48.97
N THR A 441 20.64 24.86 48.72
CA THR A 441 20.74 23.47 49.19
C THR A 441 21.23 22.55 48.08
N TYR A 442 22.26 21.76 48.35
CA TYR A 442 22.89 20.85 47.39
C TYR A 442 22.23 19.46 47.38
N VAL A 443 22.02 18.91 46.18
CA VAL A 443 21.48 17.58 45.92
C VAL A 443 22.47 16.82 45.04
N GLN A 444 23.00 15.72 45.58
CA GLN A 444 24.02 14.91 44.91
C GLN A 444 23.51 14.20 43.66
N ASN A 445 22.37 13.51 43.75
CA ASN A 445 21.74 12.82 42.63
C ASN A 445 20.24 13.16 42.59
N PRO A 446 19.81 14.04 41.68
CA PRO A 446 18.41 14.45 41.60
C PRO A 446 17.49 13.36 41.03
N PHE A 447 18.05 12.32 40.41
CA PHE A 447 17.30 11.20 39.83
C PHE A 447 17.20 9.99 40.77
N HIS A 448 17.70 10.11 42.01
CA HIS A 448 17.64 9.03 43.00
C HIS A 448 16.21 8.46 43.19
N ALA A 449 15.19 9.33 43.19
CA ALA A 449 13.78 8.92 43.29
C ALA A 449 13.22 8.19 42.04
N LEU A 450 13.89 8.30 40.89
CA LEU A 450 13.44 7.76 39.59
C LEU A 450 14.25 6.53 39.12
N GLY A 451 15.45 6.28 39.69
CA GLY A 451 16.36 5.23 39.22
C GLY A 451 17.22 4.54 40.27
N GLY A 452 17.02 4.83 41.57
CA GLY A 452 17.83 4.27 42.67
C GLY A 452 19.26 4.81 42.72
N ASP A 453 20.17 4.10 43.38
CA ASP A 453 21.61 4.45 43.54
C ASP A 453 22.47 4.25 42.28
N LYS A 454 21.86 4.10 41.08
CA LYS A 454 22.59 3.86 39.83
C LYS A 454 23.17 5.17 39.26
N SER A 455 24.41 5.13 38.75
CA SER A 455 25.00 6.25 38.00
C SER A 455 24.30 6.43 36.65
N THR A 456 24.21 7.67 36.15
CA THR A 456 23.61 7.97 34.84
C THR A 456 24.57 8.78 33.99
N THR A 457 24.89 8.29 32.78
CA THR A 457 25.76 8.96 31.81
C THR A 457 24.99 9.50 30.62
N LEU A 458 25.42 10.68 30.14
CA LEU A 458 25.03 11.27 28.87
C LEU A 458 26.12 11.10 27.80
N HIS A 459 27.31 10.64 28.22
CA HIS A 459 28.49 10.48 27.39
C HIS A 459 29.04 9.04 27.43
N PRO A 460 28.26 8.01 27.03
CA PRO A 460 28.80 6.66 26.89
C PRO A 460 29.91 6.64 25.84
N ILE A 461 31.09 6.16 26.23
CA ILE A 461 32.27 6.01 25.37
C ILE A 461 32.89 4.62 25.56
N GLY A 462 33.57 4.11 24.54
CA GLY A 462 34.20 2.79 24.56
C GLY A 462 33.23 1.65 24.18
N GLY A 463 33.67 0.41 24.37
CA GLY A 463 32.97 -0.81 23.94
C GLY A 463 33.59 -1.48 22.71
N ALA A 464 34.23 -0.72 21.82
CA ALA A 464 34.99 -1.23 20.67
C ALA A 464 36.29 -0.45 20.48
N CYS A 465 37.06 -0.35 21.56
CA CYS A 465 38.17 0.58 21.69
C CYS A 465 39.36 0.30 20.76
N MET A 466 40.06 1.37 20.38
CA MET A 466 41.25 1.33 19.53
C MET A 466 42.53 0.95 20.30
N PHE A 467 43.27 -0.04 19.81
CA PHE A 467 44.52 -0.55 20.38
C PHE A 467 45.50 -1.05 19.29
N ALA A 468 46.67 -1.53 19.72
CA ALA A 468 47.71 -2.04 18.82
C ALA A 468 47.36 -3.41 18.18
N ASN A 469 46.57 -4.24 18.86
CA ASN A 469 46.15 -5.56 18.38
C ASN A 469 44.84 -6.01 19.03
N GLY A 470 44.26 -7.06 18.46
CA GLY A 470 43.03 -7.69 18.90
C GLY A 470 43.05 -8.23 20.33
N ALA A 471 44.22 -8.62 20.85
CA ALA A 471 44.37 -9.07 22.23
C ALA A 471 44.07 -7.99 23.26
N THR A 472 44.20 -6.72 22.87
CA THR A 472 44.12 -5.58 23.78
C THR A 472 43.01 -4.58 23.44
N GLY A 473 42.48 -4.61 22.22
CA GLY A 473 41.29 -3.85 21.83
C GLY A 473 40.54 -4.46 20.66
N ALA A 474 39.44 -3.81 20.26
CA ALA A 474 38.55 -4.29 19.21
C ALA A 474 38.92 -3.77 17.83
N THR A 475 39.58 -2.61 17.77
CA THR A 475 39.94 -1.94 16.51
C THR A 475 41.40 -1.49 16.50
N ASN A 476 41.95 -1.32 15.31
CA ASN A 476 43.26 -0.68 15.14
C ASN A 476 43.15 0.86 15.27
N HIS A 477 44.28 1.57 15.18
CA HIS A 477 44.31 3.04 15.26
C HIS A 477 43.46 3.79 14.20
N ARG A 478 42.99 3.13 13.13
CA ARG A 478 42.13 3.68 12.06
C ARG A 478 40.65 3.32 12.25
N GLY A 479 40.32 2.61 13.33
CA GLY A 479 38.96 2.14 13.61
C GLY A 479 38.57 0.86 12.85
N GLU A 480 39.49 0.18 12.18
CA GLU A 480 39.20 -1.08 11.49
C GLU A 480 39.07 -2.22 12.50
N VAL A 481 38.03 -3.05 12.36
CA VAL A 481 37.72 -4.13 13.30
C VAL A 481 38.70 -5.29 13.15
N PHE A 482 39.27 -5.76 14.26
CA PHE A 482 40.16 -6.93 14.26
C PHE A 482 39.38 -8.24 14.07
N VAL A 483 39.90 -9.13 13.21
CA VAL A 483 39.32 -10.46 12.92
C VAL A 483 39.49 -11.43 14.10
N GLY A 484 40.47 -11.19 14.97
CA GLY A 484 40.77 -12.02 16.13
C GLY A 484 41.67 -11.30 17.11
N GLU A 485 42.59 -12.01 17.77
CA GLU A 485 43.49 -11.43 18.78
C GLU A 485 44.80 -10.84 18.19
N GLY A 486 45.03 -11.02 16.88
CA GLY A 486 46.22 -10.54 16.16
C GLY A 486 46.10 -9.10 15.66
N THR A 487 46.83 -8.76 14.59
CA THR A 487 46.79 -7.43 13.95
C THR A 487 45.95 -7.40 12.67
N GLU A 488 45.40 -8.54 12.25
CA GLU A 488 44.55 -8.67 11.06
C GLU A 488 43.20 -7.98 11.28
N THR A 489 42.79 -7.16 10.30
CA THR A 489 41.53 -6.42 10.32
C THR A 489 40.66 -6.77 9.11
N TYR A 490 39.35 -6.58 9.26
CA TYR A 490 38.40 -6.62 8.15
C TYR A 490 38.57 -5.38 7.28
N ASP A 491 38.87 -5.57 5.99
CA ASP A 491 38.98 -4.45 5.05
C ASP A 491 37.61 -3.82 4.79
N GLY A 492 37.49 -2.52 5.02
CA GLY A 492 36.22 -1.80 4.85
C GLY A 492 35.21 -1.93 6.00
N LEU A 493 35.49 -2.67 7.08
CA LEU A 493 34.64 -2.64 8.29
C LEU A 493 35.24 -1.69 9.34
N VAL A 494 34.72 -0.46 9.39
CA VAL A 494 35.33 0.67 10.13
C VAL A 494 34.36 1.26 11.14
N ILE A 495 34.81 1.48 12.37
CA ILE A 495 34.07 2.23 13.39
C ILE A 495 34.49 3.70 13.35
N VAL A 496 33.53 4.62 13.50
CA VAL A 496 33.74 6.07 13.44
C VAL A 496 33.08 6.86 14.58
N ASP A 497 32.58 6.19 15.62
CA ASP A 497 31.91 6.83 16.75
C ASP A 497 32.66 6.70 18.09
N ALA A 498 31.96 7.04 19.17
CA ALA A 498 32.47 6.99 20.53
C ALA A 498 32.93 5.61 21.00
N ALA A 499 32.55 4.52 20.34
CA ALA A 499 32.98 3.17 20.70
C ALA A 499 34.49 2.98 20.61
N LEU A 500 35.17 3.77 19.76
CA LEU A 500 36.63 3.75 19.59
C LEU A 500 37.40 4.27 20.80
N ILE A 501 36.79 5.17 21.57
CA ILE A 501 37.52 5.98 22.54
C ILE A 501 37.94 5.08 23.72
N PRO A 502 39.26 4.91 23.96
CA PRO A 502 39.75 3.87 24.86
C PRO A 502 39.72 4.26 26.35
N ARG A 503 39.40 5.53 26.67
CA ARG A 503 39.40 6.08 28.05
C ARG A 503 38.61 7.40 28.15
N THR A 504 38.23 7.77 29.37
CA THR A 504 37.60 9.05 29.74
C THR A 504 38.38 10.27 29.21
N LEU A 505 37.64 11.22 28.63
CA LEU A 505 38.20 12.44 28.06
C LEU A 505 38.23 13.61 29.05
N GLY A 506 37.41 13.57 30.10
CA GLY A 506 37.27 14.67 31.08
C GLY A 506 36.57 15.92 30.53
N VAL A 507 36.12 15.86 29.27
CA VAL A 507 35.38 16.89 28.54
C VAL A 507 34.28 16.24 27.69
N SER A 508 33.35 17.06 27.17
CA SER A 508 32.30 16.55 26.27
C SER A 508 32.92 15.92 25.01
N PRO A 509 32.51 14.70 24.62
CA PRO A 509 33.25 13.90 23.64
C PRO A 509 33.02 14.31 22.17
N LEU A 510 32.05 15.19 21.87
CA LEU A 510 31.60 15.42 20.49
C LEU A 510 32.71 15.89 19.54
N ALA A 511 33.63 16.72 20.03
CA ALA A 511 34.72 17.24 19.20
C ALA A 511 35.68 16.11 18.81
N THR A 512 36.03 15.26 19.78
CA THR A 512 36.94 14.12 19.59
C THR A 512 36.31 13.05 18.70
N ILE A 513 35.02 12.76 18.89
CA ILE A 513 34.30 11.81 18.01
C ILE A 513 34.34 12.31 16.56
N THR A 514 34.02 13.58 16.34
CA THR A 514 34.01 14.18 14.98
C THR A 514 35.40 14.18 14.36
N ALA A 515 36.45 14.51 15.13
CA ALA A 515 37.83 14.53 14.66
C ALA A 515 38.35 13.11 14.32
N LEU A 516 38.05 12.11 15.15
CA LEU A 516 38.39 10.71 14.87
C LEU A 516 37.66 10.19 13.63
N ALA A 517 36.38 10.55 13.44
CA ALA A 517 35.62 10.19 12.25
C ALA A 517 36.24 10.79 10.98
N GLU A 518 36.56 12.10 10.97
CA GLU A 518 37.23 12.76 9.84
C GLU A 518 38.56 12.08 9.50
N ARG A 519 39.35 11.72 10.52
CA ARG A 519 40.61 11.01 10.37
C ARG A 519 40.44 9.62 9.77
N ASN A 520 39.55 8.81 10.35
CA ASN A 520 39.40 7.41 9.95
C ASN A 520 38.84 7.29 8.53
N VAL A 521 37.88 8.15 8.15
CA VAL A 521 37.34 8.17 6.80
C VAL A 521 38.39 8.65 5.79
N GLN A 522 39.22 9.65 6.14
CA GLN A 522 40.32 10.07 5.27
C GLN A 522 41.39 8.99 5.11
N GLU A 523 41.76 8.28 6.19
CA GLU A 523 42.74 7.17 6.08
C GLU A 523 42.21 6.04 5.22
N TYR A 524 40.93 5.69 5.34
CA TYR A 524 40.30 4.72 4.45
C TYR A 524 40.33 5.20 2.99
N ALA A 525 39.90 6.43 2.72
CA ALA A 525 39.91 7.01 1.38
C ALA A 525 41.32 7.01 0.78
N ARG A 526 42.34 7.40 1.54
CA ARG A 526 43.74 7.42 1.11
C ARG A 526 44.25 6.03 0.75
N ARG A 527 43.91 5.00 1.53
CA ARG A 527 44.30 3.61 1.25
C ARG A 527 43.64 3.05 0.00
N GLN A 528 42.37 3.39 -0.22
CA GLN A 528 41.59 2.95 -1.37
C GLN A 528 41.83 3.80 -2.63
N GLY A 529 42.73 4.79 -2.56
CA GLY A 529 43.01 5.69 -3.69
C GLY A 529 41.85 6.64 -4.05
N LEU A 530 40.94 6.89 -3.11
CA LEU A 530 39.78 7.76 -3.29
C LEU A 530 40.13 9.22 -2.96
N SER A 531 39.61 10.15 -3.76
CA SER A 531 39.75 11.59 -3.52
C SER A 531 38.45 12.16 -2.97
N ILE A 532 38.51 12.84 -1.82
CA ILE A 532 37.36 13.54 -1.21
C ILE A 532 37.30 14.95 -1.80
N ASP A 533 36.16 15.34 -2.37
CA ASP A 533 35.93 16.72 -2.81
C ASP A 533 35.69 17.64 -1.61
N TRP A 534 36.62 18.57 -1.37
CA TRP A 534 36.57 19.54 -0.27
C TRP A 534 35.90 20.88 -0.64
N LYS A 535 35.33 21.00 -1.84
CA LYS A 535 34.64 22.23 -2.28
C LYS A 535 33.46 22.52 -1.36
N ARG A 536 33.40 23.75 -0.83
CA ARG A 536 32.25 24.23 -0.06
C ARG A 536 31.02 24.33 -0.95
N ASN A 537 29.86 23.94 -0.40
CA ASN A 537 28.59 24.06 -1.10
C ASN A 537 28.19 25.53 -1.24
N SER A 538 27.38 25.82 -2.25
CA SER A 538 26.50 27.00 -2.23
C SER A 538 25.36 26.79 -1.22
N MET A 539 24.37 27.68 -1.20
CA MET A 539 23.11 27.40 -0.51
C MET A 539 22.57 26.04 -0.97
N ILE A 540 22.27 25.15 -0.03
CA ILE A 540 21.63 23.86 -0.31
C ILE A 540 20.14 24.13 -0.46
N ASP A 541 19.58 23.76 -1.60
CA ASP A 541 18.15 23.75 -1.83
C ASP A 541 17.55 22.43 -1.32
N LEU A 542 17.05 22.44 -0.08
CA LEU A 542 16.42 21.28 0.55
C LEU A 542 15.11 20.86 -0.14
N PHE A 543 14.40 21.79 -0.76
CA PHE A 543 13.15 21.54 -1.48
C PHE A 543 13.42 21.09 -2.94
N GLY A 544 14.64 21.34 -3.42
CA GLY A 544 15.18 20.91 -4.70
C GLY A 544 15.85 19.54 -4.66
N SER A 545 16.52 19.20 -5.77
CA SER A 545 17.26 17.94 -5.91
C SER A 545 18.66 18.07 -5.34
N PRO A 546 19.26 16.97 -4.83
CA PRO A 546 20.67 16.93 -4.52
C PRO A 546 21.50 17.54 -5.65
N ALA A 547 22.39 18.48 -5.32
CA ALA A 547 23.20 19.16 -6.32
C ALA A 547 24.13 18.20 -7.07
N ASN A 548 24.56 17.13 -6.41
CA ASN A 548 25.32 16.05 -7.03
C ASN A 548 24.53 14.76 -6.96
N LYS A 549 24.26 14.16 -8.11
CA LYS A 549 23.66 12.83 -8.20
C LYS A 549 24.71 11.75 -8.01
N ALA A 550 24.32 10.63 -7.40
CA ALA A 550 25.17 9.44 -7.33
C ALA A 550 25.39 8.84 -8.73
N PRO A 551 26.55 8.21 -9.01
CA PRO A 551 26.90 7.72 -10.35
C PRO A 551 25.92 6.70 -10.95
N TYR A 552 25.19 5.98 -10.10
CA TYR A 552 24.26 4.94 -10.53
C TYR A 552 23.00 5.49 -11.22
N GLN A 553 22.71 6.80 -11.10
CA GLN A 553 21.57 7.42 -11.79
C GLN A 553 21.77 7.61 -13.31
N ASP A 554 23.00 7.40 -13.83
CA ASP A 554 23.33 7.51 -15.26
C ASP A 554 23.50 6.15 -15.96
N LEU A 555 23.25 5.02 -15.27
CA LEU A 555 23.12 3.72 -15.94
C LEU A 555 21.78 3.69 -16.71
N PRO A 556 21.76 3.22 -17.97
CA PRO A 556 20.52 3.05 -18.71
C PRO A 556 19.69 1.99 -18.01
N SER A 557 18.68 2.41 -17.24
CA SER A 557 17.42 1.74 -16.88
C SER A 557 17.39 0.25 -16.52
N GLY A 558 18.48 -0.50 -16.49
CA GLY A 558 18.46 -1.98 -16.42
C GLY A 558 18.09 -2.54 -15.04
N ASP A 559 18.07 -1.68 -14.02
CA ASP A 559 17.57 -2.00 -12.67
C ASP A 559 16.43 -1.06 -12.23
N VAL A 560 16.07 -0.08 -13.06
CA VAL A 560 14.79 0.65 -12.97
C VAL A 560 13.76 -0.23 -13.64
N LEU A 561 13.27 -1.26 -12.93
CA LEU A 561 12.07 -2.00 -13.29
C LEU A 561 11.91 -2.21 -14.82
N ASP A 562 12.86 -2.86 -15.48
CA ASP A 562 12.63 -3.37 -16.84
C ASP A 562 11.48 -4.39 -16.74
N PHE A 563 10.28 -3.90 -16.99
CA PHE A 563 9.07 -4.65 -17.25
C PHE A 563 8.95 -4.86 -18.77
N ASP A 564 9.98 -5.42 -19.38
CA ASP A 564 9.83 -6.01 -20.70
C ASP A 564 9.10 -7.36 -20.53
N ASP A 565 7.81 -7.38 -20.83
CA ASP A 565 7.07 -8.56 -21.32
C ASP A 565 5.68 -8.15 -21.84
N ASP A 566 5.39 -8.57 -23.08
CA ASP A 566 4.28 -8.27 -24.00
C ASP A 566 2.84 -8.60 -23.52
N ASP A 567 2.57 -8.74 -22.22
CA ASP A 567 1.28 -9.25 -21.69
C ASP A 567 0.46 -8.22 -20.87
N LEU A 568 0.82 -6.93 -20.90
CA LEU A 568 0.10 -5.86 -20.19
C LEU A 568 -0.21 -4.68 -21.09
N ASP A 569 -1.50 -4.43 -21.31
CA ASP A 569 -2.06 -3.21 -21.89
C ASP A 569 -1.55 -1.96 -21.13
N GLY A 570 -0.51 -1.33 -21.66
CA GLY A 570 -0.35 0.12 -21.78
C GLY A 570 -0.51 1.03 -20.55
N THR A 571 -0.32 0.56 -19.31
CA THR A 571 -0.34 1.44 -18.11
C THR A 571 0.92 1.27 -17.26
N LEU A 572 2.06 1.69 -17.84
CA LEU A 572 3.30 1.91 -17.10
C LEU A 572 3.12 3.08 -16.13
N MET A 573 3.20 2.81 -14.82
CA MET A 573 3.42 3.86 -13.84
C MET A 573 4.88 4.31 -13.93
N GLU A 574 5.14 5.41 -14.63
CA GLU A 574 6.31 6.22 -14.35
C GLU A 574 6.28 6.64 -12.88
N VAL A 575 7.36 6.33 -12.16
CA VAL A 575 7.79 6.93 -10.89
C VAL A 575 7.65 8.46 -11.03
N PRO A 576 6.58 9.11 -10.53
CA PRO A 576 6.34 10.52 -10.85
C PRO A 576 7.48 11.36 -10.29
N ALA A 577 8.07 12.24 -11.09
CA ALA A 577 9.20 13.10 -10.69
C ALA A 577 8.90 14.01 -9.46
N SER A 578 7.66 14.05 -8.98
CA SER A 578 7.17 14.80 -7.82
C SER A 578 7.12 14.00 -6.50
N TYR A 579 8.14 13.18 -6.22
CA TYR A 579 8.30 12.51 -4.90
C TYR A 579 8.36 13.47 -3.71
N ARG A 580 8.54 14.78 -3.94
CA ARG A 580 8.69 15.79 -2.90
C ARG A 580 7.39 16.34 -2.32
N GLU A 581 6.26 16.15 -3.01
CA GLU A 581 5.04 16.91 -2.70
C GLU A 581 3.86 16.06 -2.22
N ILE A 582 3.96 14.73 -2.25
CA ILE A 582 2.83 13.85 -1.91
C ILE A 582 3.16 13.02 -0.67
N ASP A 583 2.68 13.47 0.48
CA ASP A 583 2.62 12.66 1.70
C ASP A 583 1.85 11.35 1.37
N PRO A 584 2.39 10.15 1.64
CA PRO A 584 1.73 8.92 1.24
C PRO A 584 0.35 8.83 1.89
N HIS A 585 -0.70 8.80 1.07
CA HIS A 585 -2.08 8.86 1.55
C HIS A 585 -2.45 7.67 2.45
N VAL A 586 -1.87 6.48 2.18
CA VAL A 586 -2.12 5.26 2.96
C VAL A 586 -0.85 4.39 3.03
N LYS A 587 -0.49 3.99 4.25
CA LYS A 587 0.61 3.06 4.58
C LYS A 587 0.06 1.92 5.43
N TYR A 588 0.34 0.67 5.06
CA TYR A 588 0.00 -0.48 5.91
C TYR A 588 0.95 -1.67 5.72
N THR A 589 0.94 -2.59 6.67
CA THR A 589 1.72 -3.83 6.65
C THR A 589 0.77 -5.02 6.74
N GLU A 590 1.06 -6.05 5.96
CA GLU A 590 0.33 -7.30 5.91
C GLU A 590 1.29 -8.47 6.15
N MET A 591 0.91 -9.39 7.04
CA MET A 591 1.64 -10.62 7.30
C MET A 591 0.77 -11.82 6.92
N LEU A 592 1.23 -12.61 5.95
CA LEU A 592 0.57 -13.82 5.49
C LEU A 592 1.43 -15.04 5.80
N SER A 593 0.80 -16.12 6.21
CA SER A 593 1.43 -17.43 6.35
C SER A 593 0.58 -18.52 5.73
N GLY A 594 1.22 -19.56 5.24
CA GLY A 594 0.54 -20.74 4.73
C GLY A 594 1.55 -21.74 4.22
N PHE A 595 1.18 -22.45 3.17
CA PHE A 595 1.99 -23.53 2.62
C PHE A 595 2.16 -23.34 1.12
N VAL A 596 3.39 -23.53 0.67
CA VAL A 596 3.76 -23.53 -0.77
C VAL A 596 4.44 -24.84 -1.08
N HIS A 597 4.12 -25.44 -2.22
CA HIS A 597 4.68 -26.72 -2.63
C HIS A 597 5.59 -26.57 -3.86
N GLN A 598 6.77 -27.17 -3.77
CA GLN A 598 7.76 -27.25 -4.86
C GLN A 598 7.53 -28.51 -5.69
N GLY A 599 6.65 -28.45 -6.69
CA GLY A 599 6.34 -29.59 -7.55
C GLY A 599 5.14 -29.38 -8.48
N PRO A 600 4.93 -30.29 -9.47
CA PRO A 600 3.81 -30.20 -10.39
C PRO A 600 2.48 -30.39 -9.64
N SER A 601 1.64 -29.35 -9.61
CA SER A 601 0.28 -29.40 -9.05
C SER A 601 -0.69 -28.55 -9.88
N PRO A 602 -1.86 -29.09 -10.28
CA PRO A 602 -2.77 -28.39 -11.17
C PRO A 602 -3.54 -27.25 -10.46
N THR A 603 -3.85 -27.36 -9.16
CA THR A 603 -4.65 -26.35 -8.43
C THR A 603 -3.95 -25.82 -7.18
N TYR A 604 -4.33 -24.60 -6.75
CA TYR A 604 -3.78 -23.97 -5.54
C TYR A 604 -4.09 -24.76 -4.26
N ASP A 605 -5.29 -25.34 -4.15
CA ASP A 605 -5.70 -26.12 -2.98
C ASP A 605 -4.89 -27.42 -2.83
N GLN A 606 -4.65 -28.11 -3.94
CA GLN A 606 -3.82 -29.32 -3.94
C GLN A 606 -2.37 -29.00 -3.58
N ALA A 607 -1.81 -27.90 -4.12
CA ALA A 607 -0.47 -27.45 -3.76
C ALA A 607 -0.37 -27.08 -2.26
N CYS A 608 -1.38 -26.41 -1.70
CA CYS A 608 -1.42 -26.08 -0.28
C CYS A 608 -1.46 -27.34 0.63
N GLN A 609 -2.29 -28.33 0.26
CA GLN A 609 -2.37 -29.60 1.01
C GLN A 609 -1.07 -30.39 0.97
N LEU A 610 -0.41 -30.46 -0.19
CA LEU A 610 0.90 -31.11 -0.32
C LEU A 610 1.97 -30.38 0.51
N GLY A 611 2.01 -29.04 0.43
CA GLY A 611 2.93 -28.24 1.24
C GLY A 611 2.71 -28.43 2.75
N TYR A 612 1.46 -28.58 3.19
CA TYR A 612 1.16 -28.95 4.57
C TYR A 612 1.71 -30.35 4.94
N SER A 613 1.49 -31.35 4.09
CA SER A 613 1.99 -32.72 4.30
C SER A 613 3.52 -32.81 4.34
N PHE A 614 4.22 -32.01 3.53
CA PHE A 614 5.68 -31.96 3.48
C PHE A 614 6.30 -30.92 4.43
N ASN A 615 5.49 -30.22 5.23
CA ASN A 615 5.92 -29.17 6.16
C ASN A 615 6.67 -28.01 5.47
N GLU A 616 6.22 -27.63 4.28
CA GLU A 616 6.75 -26.54 3.44
C GLU A 616 6.05 -25.21 3.80
N GLY A 617 6.23 -24.81 5.06
CA GLY A 617 5.67 -23.56 5.58
C GLY A 617 6.30 -22.34 4.90
N ALA A 618 5.47 -21.38 4.52
CA ALA A 618 5.88 -20.11 3.94
C ALA A 618 5.27 -18.93 4.68
N ARG A 619 6.03 -17.83 4.74
CA ARG A 619 5.59 -16.55 5.31
C ARG A 619 5.96 -15.41 4.37
N LEU A 620 5.06 -14.44 4.28
CA LEU A 620 5.18 -13.26 3.46
C LEU A 620 4.80 -12.04 4.30
N LEU A 621 5.79 -11.19 4.61
CA LEU A 621 5.60 -9.94 5.33
C LEU A 621 5.75 -8.77 4.35
N LEU A 622 4.64 -8.12 4.01
CA LEU A 622 4.59 -7.01 3.07
C LEU A 622 4.33 -5.70 3.78
N SER A 623 5.01 -4.65 3.36
CA SER A 623 4.66 -3.27 3.68
C SER A 623 4.38 -2.53 2.39
N MET A 624 3.27 -1.81 2.39
CA MET A 624 2.64 -1.27 1.20
C MET A 624 2.47 0.22 1.37
N THR A 625 2.88 0.97 0.35
CA THR A 625 2.78 2.43 0.31
C THR A 625 2.02 2.85 -0.94
N ALA A 626 0.83 3.42 -0.75
CA ALA A 626 0.01 3.96 -1.83
C ALA A 626 0.19 5.49 -1.91
N PHE A 627 0.55 5.97 -3.10
CA PHE A 627 0.87 7.38 -3.33
C PHE A 627 -0.31 8.18 -3.93
N ASN A 628 -1.28 7.52 -4.57
CA ASN A 628 -2.45 8.17 -5.19
C ASN A 628 -3.75 7.39 -4.90
N ALA A 629 -4.92 8.04 -5.07
CA ALA A 629 -6.24 7.42 -4.97
C ALA A 629 -6.48 6.35 -6.06
N ASN A 630 -5.69 6.37 -7.13
CA ASN A 630 -5.64 5.33 -8.16
C ASN A 630 -4.67 4.20 -7.74
N ASN A 631 -5.04 3.48 -6.68
CA ASN A 631 -5.02 2.01 -6.56
C ASN A 631 -3.75 1.16 -6.78
N ALA A 632 -2.62 1.70 -7.23
CA ALA A 632 -1.35 0.99 -7.28
C ALA A 632 -0.49 1.34 -6.05
N ALA A 633 -0.01 0.31 -5.36
CA ALA A 633 0.83 0.45 -4.17
C ALA A 633 2.21 -0.16 -4.43
N TYR A 634 3.26 0.55 -4.02
CA TYR A 634 4.60 -0.05 -3.96
C TYR A 634 4.68 -0.99 -2.77
N VAL A 635 5.23 -2.17 -3.00
CA VAL A 635 5.30 -3.25 -2.03
C VAL A 635 6.76 -3.60 -1.78
N THR A 636 7.16 -3.63 -0.51
CA THR A 636 8.44 -4.19 -0.09
C THR A 636 8.22 -5.12 1.10
N GLY A 637 9.06 -6.14 1.24
CA GLY A 637 8.84 -7.12 2.28
C GLY A 637 9.90 -8.19 2.38
N THR A 638 9.60 -9.21 3.16
CA THR A 638 10.36 -10.45 3.22
C THR A 638 9.45 -11.62 2.88
N PHE A 639 10.01 -12.61 2.18
CA PHE A 639 9.38 -13.90 1.99
C PHE A 639 10.33 -14.98 2.51
N THR A 640 9.82 -15.84 3.39
CA THR A 640 10.59 -16.92 3.99
C THR A 640 9.92 -18.25 3.72
N CYS A 641 10.69 -19.18 3.16
CA CYS A 641 10.27 -20.56 2.92
C CYS A 641 11.52 -21.44 2.93
N PRO A 642 11.82 -22.16 4.03
CA PRO A 642 13.07 -22.90 4.19
C PRO A 642 13.35 -23.96 3.10
N THR A 643 12.31 -24.44 2.42
CA THR A 643 12.45 -25.44 1.35
C THR A 643 12.82 -24.82 -0.01
N ILE A 644 12.66 -23.51 -0.19
CA ILE A 644 13.14 -22.80 -1.38
C ILE A 644 14.58 -22.34 -1.12
N ALA A 645 15.51 -22.83 -1.93
CA ALA A 645 16.91 -22.41 -1.90
C ALA A 645 17.02 -20.88 -2.01
N ALA A 646 17.96 -20.29 -1.26
CA ALA A 646 18.16 -18.83 -1.11
C ALA A 646 17.19 -18.09 -0.17
N SER A 647 16.24 -18.77 0.48
CA SER A 647 15.44 -18.17 1.56
C SER A 647 16.35 -17.76 2.73
N PRO A 648 16.14 -16.58 3.37
CA PRO A 648 15.05 -15.63 3.17
C PRO A 648 15.23 -14.72 1.95
N PHE A 649 14.10 -14.31 1.35
CA PHE A 649 14.07 -13.39 0.22
C PHE A 649 13.62 -12.00 0.64
N VAL A 650 14.29 -10.97 0.13
CA VAL A 650 13.72 -9.61 0.09
C VAL A 650 12.80 -9.51 -1.11
N VAL A 651 11.55 -9.13 -0.90
CA VAL A 651 10.56 -8.99 -1.98
C VAL A 651 10.26 -7.54 -2.25
N ARG A 652 10.20 -7.17 -3.54
CA ARG A 652 9.88 -5.80 -3.99
C ARG A 652 9.06 -5.82 -5.27
N GLY A 653 8.08 -4.94 -5.38
CA GLY A 653 7.26 -4.82 -6.58
C GLY A 653 6.06 -3.92 -6.38
N HIS A 654 4.97 -4.21 -7.08
CA HIS A 654 3.73 -3.46 -6.97
C HIS A 654 2.54 -4.38 -6.68
N MET A 655 1.52 -3.79 -6.07
CA MET A 655 0.18 -4.35 -6.00
C MET A 655 -0.75 -3.44 -6.77
N ASP A 656 -1.47 -4.02 -7.72
CA ASP A 656 -2.57 -3.36 -8.41
C ASP A 656 -3.88 -3.74 -7.74
N SER A 657 -4.61 -2.74 -7.28
CA SER A 657 -6.03 -2.91 -6.96
C SER A 657 -6.86 -2.48 -8.17
N GLN A 658 -7.91 -3.24 -8.49
CA GLN A 658 -8.79 -3.05 -9.66
C GLN A 658 -8.37 -3.68 -10.99
N LEU A 659 -7.94 -4.94 -10.96
CA LEU A 659 -8.47 -5.82 -12.01
C LEU A 659 -9.91 -6.14 -11.62
N SER A 660 -10.88 -5.35 -12.12
CA SER A 660 -12.21 -5.91 -12.34
C SER A 660 -11.99 -7.04 -13.34
N ASN A 661 -11.85 -8.26 -12.83
CA ASN A 661 -11.66 -9.41 -13.70
C ASN A 661 -12.86 -9.43 -14.65
N LEU A 662 -12.62 -9.41 -15.96
CA LEU A 662 -13.65 -9.15 -16.98
C LEU A 662 -14.82 -10.16 -16.87
N ASN A 663 -14.55 -11.30 -16.26
CA ASN A 663 -15.42 -12.46 -16.21
C ASN A 663 -16.69 -12.28 -15.36
N SER A 664 -16.71 -11.45 -14.30
CA SER A 664 -17.87 -11.38 -13.39
C SER A 664 -18.17 -9.96 -12.87
N PRO A 665 -19.43 -9.50 -12.93
CA PRO A 665 -19.85 -8.19 -12.39
C PRO A 665 -19.57 -8.05 -10.90
N GLY A 666 -19.03 -6.90 -10.49
CA GLY A 666 -18.81 -6.58 -9.08
C GLY A 666 -17.64 -7.34 -8.41
N GLN A 667 -16.87 -8.14 -9.15
CA GLN A 667 -15.65 -8.76 -8.64
C GLN A 667 -14.54 -7.72 -8.48
N ARG A 668 -13.88 -7.70 -7.32
CA ARG A 668 -12.65 -6.94 -7.09
C ARG A 668 -11.50 -7.90 -6.85
N GLY A 669 -10.45 -7.75 -7.66
CA GLY A 669 -9.20 -8.48 -7.50
C GLY A 669 -8.05 -7.56 -7.08
N TRP A 670 -7.10 -8.13 -6.35
CA TRP A 670 -5.79 -7.55 -6.06
C TRP A 670 -4.73 -8.46 -6.65
N ARG A 671 -3.82 -7.92 -7.43
CA ARG A 671 -2.71 -8.66 -8.02
C ARG A 671 -1.40 -8.16 -7.42
N TYR A 672 -0.57 -9.09 -6.96
CA TYR A 672 0.75 -8.83 -6.40
C TYR A 672 1.76 -9.33 -7.42
N LEU A 673 2.62 -8.44 -7.91
CA LEU A 673 3.72 -8.80 -8.78
C LEU A 673 5.03 -8.35 -8.10
N LEU A 674 5.72 -9.31 -7.49
CA LEU A 674 6.91 -9.04 -6.67
C LEU A 674 8.12 -9.79 -7.23
N ASN A 675 9.24 -9.10 -7.31
CA ASN A 675 10.56 -9.69 -7.52
C ASN A 675 11.12 -10.12 -6.16
N MET A 676 11.69 -11.31 -6.09
CA MET A 676 12.27 -11.90 -4.88
C MET A 676 13.79 -12.02 -5.06
N HIS A 677 14.53 -11.54 -4.08
CA HIS A 677 16.00 -11.51 -4.06
C HIS A 677 16.52 -12.34 -2.90
N GLY A 678 17.17 -13.45 -3.22
CA GLY A 678 17.80 -14.33 -2.23
C GLY A 678 19.16 -13.81 -1.80
N VAL A 679 19.63 -14.30 -0.65
CA VAL A 679 20.95 -13.94 -0.08
C VAL A 679 22.15 -14.47 -0.87
N ASP A 680 21.93 -15.39 -1.82
CA ASP A 680 22.94 -15.98 -2.69
C ASP A 680 22.96 -15.36 -4.11
N GLY A 681 22.20 -14.27 -4.31
CA GLY A 681 22.02 -13.61 -5.60
C GLY A 681 20.88 -14.14 -6.46
N SER A 682 20.14 -15.18 -6.01
CA SER A 682 19.01 -15.76 -6.75
C SER A 682 17.87 -14.75 -7.03
N LEU A 683 17.32 -14.80 -8.24
CA LEU A 683 16.26 -13.92 -8.73
C LEU A 683 14.99 -14.70 -9.07
N LEU A 684 13.97 -14.63 -8.20
CA LEU A 684 12.67 -15.25 -8.42
C LEU A 684 11.57 -14.19 -8.62
N ARG A 685 10.42 -14.60 -9.13
CA ARG A 685 9.23 -13.78 -9.35
C ARG A 685 8.03 -14.41 -8.65
N PHE A 686 7.41 -13.65 -7.75
CA PHE A 686 6.20 -13.98 -7.00
C PHE A 686 4.99 -13.31 -7.65
N ARG A 687 4.02 -14.11 -8.07
CA ARG A 687 2.71 -13.68 -8.56
C ARG A 687 1.65 -14.10 -7.55
N GLY A 688 1.02 -13.13 -6.91
CA GLY A 688 -0.08 -13.35 -5.97
C GLY A 688 -1.39 -12.76 -6.48
N HIS A 689 -2.53 -13.37 -6.17
CA HIS A 689 -3.82 -12.73 -6.36
C HIS A 689 -4.80 -13.02 -5.23
N LYS A 690 -5.65 -12.03 -4.95
CA LYS A 690 -6.81 -12.12 -4.05
C LYS A 690 -8.04 -11.69 -4.83
N SER A 691 -9.21 -12.26 -4.55
CA SER A 691 -10.45 -11.82 -5.19
C SER A 691 -11.66 -11.96 -4.29
N ALA A 692 -12.56 -10.96 -4.36
CA ALA A 692 -13.87 -10.97 -3.72
C ALA A 692 -14.95 -10.69 -4.76
N ASP A 693 -16.09 -11.40 -4.69
CA ASP A 693 -17.22 -11.31 -5.62
C ASP A 693 -18.54 -10.96 -4.90
N SER A 694 -19.67 -10.95 -5.62
CA SER A 694 -21.00 -10.64 -5.09
C SER A 694 -21.48 -11.63 -4.01
N SER A 695 -20.89 -12.83 -3.91
CA SER A 695 -21.23 -13.80 -2.86
C SER A 695 -20.83 -13.34 -1.45
N THR A 696 -19.98 -12.30 -1.36
CA THR A 696 -19.55 -11.68 -0.11
C THR A 696 -20.53 -10.65 0.45
N ALA A 697 -21.54 -10.26 -0.33
CA ALA A 697 -22.53 -9.27 0.08
C ALA A 697 -23.36 -9.75 1.28
N LEU A 698 -23.43 -8.90 2.32
CA LEU A 698 -24.02 -9.22 3.64
C LEU A 698 -23.43 -10.49 4.31
N ALA A 699 -22.25 -10.94 3.90
CA ALA A 699 -21.58 -12.14 4.40
C ALA A 699 -20.16 -11.80 4.91
N PRO A 700 -20.03 -11.17 6.10
CA PRO A 700 -18.75 -10.66 6.59
C PRO A 700 -17.67 -11.74 6.73
N MET A 701 -18.05 -12.98 7.08
CA MET A 701 -17.11 -14.11 7.17
C MET A 701 -16.57 -14.53 5.79
N LYS A 702 -17.40 -14.53 4.74
CA LYS A 702 -16.93 -14.85 3.38
C LYS A 702 -16.04 -13.73 2.84
N LEU A 703 -16.43 -12.47 3.06
CA LEU A 703 -15.58 -11.33 2.70
C LEU A 703 -14.22 -11.40 3.40
N TRP A 704 -14.20 -11.77 4.68
CA TRP A 704 -12.95 -11.94 5.44
C TRP A 704 -12.05 -13.00 4.80
N VAL A 705 -12.58 -14.19 4.48
CA VAL A 705 -11.79 -15.25 3.83
C VAL A 705 -11.25 -14.78 2.48
N SER A 706 -12.09 -14.20 1.62
CA SER A 706 -11.68 -13.64 0.32
C SER A 706 -10.65 -12.52 0.45
N ALA A 707 -10.75 -11.72 1.51
CA ALA A 707 -9.86 -10.60 1.79
C ALA A 707 -8.46 -11.03 2.29
N THR A 708 -8.42 -12.16 2.99
CA THR A 708 -7.23 -12.64 3.71
C THR A 708 -6.53 -13.79 3.02
N THR A 709 -7.11 -14.38 1.98
CA THR A 709 -6.54 -15.52 1.23
C THR A 709 -5.82 -15.04 -0.03
N LEU A 710 -4.51 -15.27 -0.09
CA LEU A 710 -3.64 -14.97 -1.22
C LEU A 710 -3.23 -16.26 -1.93
N HIS A 711 -3.61 -16.38 -3.19
CA HIS A 711 -3.16 -17.47 -4.06
C HIS A 711 -1.86 -17.05 -4.73
N CYS A 712 -0.77 -17.82 -4.55
CA CYS A 712 0.55 -17.41 -5.00
C CYS A 712 1.25 -18.44 -5.90
N THR A 713 2.09 -17.95 -6.81
CA THR A 713 2.91 -18.75 -7.72
C THR A 713 4.28 -18.10 -7.82
N ILE A 714 5.33 -18.92 -7.68
CA ILE A 714 6.73 -18.51 -7.70
C ILE A 714 7.38 -19.13 -8.95
N THR A 715 8.09 -18.30 -9.69
CA THR A 715 8.76 -18.65 -10.96
C THR A 715 10.18 -18.11 -10.97
N ASN A 716 11.08 -18.72 -11.74
CA ASN A 716 12.40 -18.14 -12.01
C ASN A 716 12.23 -16.88 -12.87
N ARG A 717 12.91 -15.78 -12.54
CA ARG A 717 12.77 -14.52 -13.30
C ARG A 717 13.36 -14.60 -14.70
N ARG A 718 14.46 -15.35 -14.92
CA ARG A 718 15.18 -15.38 -16.21
C ARG A 718 14.44 -16.19 -17.27
N ASP A 719 13.98 -17.38 -16.89
CA ASP A 719 13.44 -18.36 -17.85
C ASP A 719 11.94 -18.64 -17.64
N SER A 720 11.29 -17.94 -16.71
CA SER A 720 9.88 -18.15 -16.31
C SER A 720 9.51 -19.57 -15.87
N VAL A 721 10.52 -20.40 -15.56
CA VAL A 721 10.33 -21.78 -15.09
C VAL A 721 9.61 -21.80 -13.74
N PHE A 722 8.62 -22.68 -13.62
CA PHE A 722 7.84 -22.88 -12.39
C PHE A 722 8.71 -23.39 -11.23
N ILE A 723 8.58 -22.76 -10.05
CA ILE A 723 9.26 -23.18 -8.82
C ILE A 723 8.26 -23.72 -7.80
N ALA A 724 7.26 -22.92 -7.41
CA ALA A 724 6.32 -23.29 -6.38
C ALA A 724 4.93 -22.66 -6.55
N LYS A 725 3.91 -23.27 -5.95
CA LYS A 725 2.53 -22.75 -5.89
C LYS A 725 1.94 -22.99 -4.51
N GLY A 726 1.08 -22.10 -4.02
CA GLY A 726 0.44 -22.31 -2.73
C GLY A 726 -0.58 -21.24 -2.35
N ILE A 727 -1.03 -21.33 -1.10
CA ILE A 727 -2.02 -20.42 -0.51
C ILE A 727 -1.44 -19.86 0.78
N LEU A 728 -1.47 -18.54 0.91
CA LEU A 728 -1.07 -17.82 2.12
C LEU A 728 -2.30 -17.10 2.69
N THR A 729 -2.48 -17.16 4.01
CA THR A 729 -3.57 -16.49 4.72
C THR A 729 -3.03 -15.49 5.72
N VAL A 730 -3.69 -14.33 5.87
CA VAL A 730 -3.31 -13.33 6.89
C VAL A 730 -3.30 -13.95 8.28
N GLN A 731 -2.21 -13.79 9.02
CA GLN A 731 -2.01 -14.46 10.32
C GLN A 731 -2.93 -13.94 11.43
N ASN A 732 -3.47 -12.74 11.33
CA ASN A 732 -4.40 -12.23 12.34
C ASN A 732 -5.71 -13.01 12.27
N SER A 733 -5.86 -14.02 13.13
CA SER A 733 -7.15 -14.65 13.32
C SER A 733 -8.14 -13.60 13.85
N ILE A 734 -9.43 -13.70 13.49
CA ILE A 734 -10.49 -12.85 14.07
C ILE A 734 -10.40 -12.89 15.61
N SER A 735 -9.99 -14.01 16.20
CA SER A 735 -9.73 -14.18 17.64
C SER A 735 -8.60 -13.32 18.19
N GLU A 736 -7.48 -13.14 17.49
CA GLU A 736 -6.34 -12.32 17.97
C GLU A 736 -6.64 -10.81 17.89
N ALA A 737 -7.33 -10.37 16.83
CA ALA A 737 -7.84 -9.00 16.74
C ALA A 737 -8.94 -8.72 17.78
N LEU A 738 -9.68 -9.75 18.22
CA LEU A 738 -10.65 -9.67 19.31
C LEU A 738 -10.01 -9.75 20.70
N SER A 739 -8.83 -10.38 20.84
CA SER A 739 -8.12 -10.60 22.11
C SER A 739 -7.10 -9.52 22.45
N SER A 740 -6.71 -8.66 21.51
CA SER A 740 -5.86 -7.48 21.76
C SER A 740 -6.59 -6.34 22.51
N VAL A 741 -7.82 -6.58 22.97
CA VAL A 741 -8.60 -5.67 23.80
C VAL A 741 -8.42 -6.08 25.27
N PRO A 742 -7.99 -5.19 26.17
CA PRO A 742 -7.87 -5.51 27.59
C PRO A 742 -9.20 -6.04 28.15
N LYS A 743 -9.14 -6.98 29.10
CA LYS A 743 -10.28 -7.68 29.74
C LYS A 743 -11.20 -6.77 30.58
N ARG A 744 -11.68 -5.64 30.03
CA ARG A 744 -12.74 -4.82 30.62
C ARG A 744 -13.89 -4.69 29.63
N ASP A 745 -14.97 -5.44 29.90
CA ASP A 745 -16.38 -5.23 29.53
C ASP A 745 -16.69 -4.27 28.35
N GLU A 746 -16.15 -4.53 27.16
CA GLU A 746 -16.61 -3.87 25.92
C GLU A 746 -17.57 -4.78 25.13
N TRP A 747 -18.75 -4.24 24.80
CA TRP A 747 -19.90 -4.84 24.11
C TRP A 747 -19.58 -5.37 22.69
N MET A 748 -20.14 -6.53 22.33
CA MET A 748 -19.86 -7.34 21.12
C MET A 748 -19.86 -6.57 19.77
N PRO A 749 -20.75 -5.61 19.50
CA PRO A 749 -20.79 -4.88 18.23
C PRO A 749 -19.60 -3.94 18.02
N LYS A 750 -19.02 -3.35 19.07
CA LYS A 750 -17.79 -2.54 18.94
C LYS A 750 -16.57 -3.40 18.58
N LYS A 751 -16.53 -4.63 19.08
CA LYS A 751 -15.49 -5.61 18.75
C LYS A 751 -15.59 -6.07 17.30
N LEU A 752 -16.80 -6.41 16.84
CA LEU A 752 -17.08 -6.70 15.44
C LEU A 752 -16.77 -5.51 14.53
N TRP A 753 -17.09 -4.29 14.99
CA TRP A 753 -16.78 -3.06 14.25
C TRP A 753 -15.27 -2.79 14.12
N ARG A 754 -14.46 -3.11 15.13
CA ARG A 754 -12.99 -2.98 15.05
C ARG A 754 -12.34 -4.05 14.18
N ALA A 755 -12.80 -5.30 14.24
CA ALA A 755 -12.40 -6.35 13.30
C ALA A 755 -12.80 -5.99 11.85
N PHE A 756 -13.96 -5.35 11.70
CA PHE A 756 -14.43 -4.80 10.43
C PHE A 756 -13.58 -3.62 9.94
N GLN A 757 -13.20 -2.69 10.82
CA GLN A 757 -12.26 -1.61 10.50
C GLN A 757 -10.89 -2.14 10.10
N PHE A 758 -10.43 -3.23 10.72
CA PHE A 758 -9.21 -3.92 10.30
C PHE A 758 -9.37 -4.49 8.89
N ALA A 759 -10.46 -5.21 8.59
CA ALA A 759 -10.73 -5.72 7.24
C ALA A 759 -10.82 -4.59 6.19
N SER A 760 -11.48 -3.47 6.52
CA SER A 760 -11.60 -2.31 5.63
C SER A 760 -10.27 -1.57 5.42
N ASN A 761 -9.39 -1.57 6.42
CA ASN A 761 -8.06 -0.96 6.32
C ASN A 761 -7.07 -1.85 5.55
N ASN A 762 -7.21 -3.18 5.64
CA ASN A 762 -6.36 -4.12 4.89
C ASN A 762 -6.73 -4.16 3.40
N LEU A 763 -7.96 -3.77 3.03
CA LEU A 763 -8.40 -3.69 1.64
C LEU A 763 -9.26 -2.44 1.46
N GLN A 764 -8.57 -1.35 1.10
CA GLN A 764 -9.17 -0.09 0.72
C GLN A 764 -10.34 -0.34 -0.26
N GLY A 765 -11.56 0.05 0.12
CA GLY A 765 -12.73 -0.05 -0.75
C GLY A 765 -13.49 -1.39 -0.74
N THR A 766 -13.30 -2.29 0.22
CA THR A 766 -14.12 -3.53 0.32
C THR A 766 -15.50 -3.35 0.97
N LEU A 767 -15.72 -2.25 1.72
CA LEU A 767 -17.02 -1.90 2.31
C LEU A 767 -18.17 -1.88 1.27
N PRO A 768 -17.99 -1.31 0.06
CA PRO A 768 -18.94 -1.44 -1.03
C PRO A 768 -19.33 -2.87 -1.44
N LEU A 769 -18.48 -3.87 -1.22
CA LEU A 769 -18.81 -5.28 -1.51
C LEU A 769 -19.66 -5.92 -0.41
N LEU A 770 -19.43 -5.55 0.86
CA LEU A 770 -20.21 -6.07 1.98
C LEU A 770 -21.62 -5.46 2.02
N LEU A 771 -21.70 -4.15 1.80
CA LEU A 771 -22.91 -3.35 1.90
C LEU A 771 -23.20 -2.63 0.57
N PRO A 772 -23.46 -3.38 -0.52
CA PRO A 772 -23.66 -2.78 -1.85
C PRO A 772 -24.82 -1.78 -1.87
N GLN A 773 -25.85 -2.00 -1.05
CA GLN A 773 -27.02 -1.13 -0.90
C GLN A 773 -26.69 0.27 -0.33
N PHE A 774 -25.60 0.38 0.43
CA PHE A 774 -25.13 1.65 1.01
C PHE A 774 -23.94 2.23 0.23
N SER A 775 -23.49 1.53 -0.81
CA SER A 775 -22.44 2.01 -1.70
C SER A 775 -22.99 3.05 -2.69
N ALA A 776 -22.10 3.87 -3.25
CA ALA A 776 -22.47 4.78 -4.32
C ALA A 776 -23.00 3.97 -5.53
N LEU A 777 -24.13 4.42 -6.08
CA LEU A 777 -24.70 3.83 -7.27
C LEU A 777 -23.76 4.01 -8.45
N GLN A 778 -23.57 2.93 -9.20
CA GLN A 778 -22.85 2.93 -10.45
C GLN A 778 -23.79 3.39 -11.57
N TYR A 779 -23.42 4.51 -12.19
CA TYR A 779 -24.04 5.06 -13.38
C TYR A 779 -23.17 4.74 -14.61
N PRO A 780 -23.77 4.72 -15.81
CA PRO A 780 -23.03 4.44 -17.04
C PRO A 780 -21.94 5.44 -17.33
N ARG A 781 -20.85 4.96 -17.96
CA ARG A 781 -19.72 5.78 -18.39
C ARG A 781 -19.97 6.36 -19.79
N GLY A 782 -19.44 7.56 -20.04
CA GLY A 782 -19.57 8.25 -21.33
C GLY A 782 -18.97 7.48 -22.52
N SER A 783 -17.94 6.66 -22.31
CA SER A 783 -17.22 5.90 -23.35
C SER A 783 -17.48 4.38 -23.29
N TYR A 784 -17.39 3.72 -24.45
CA TYR A 784 -17.40 2.25 -24.57
C TYR A 784 -16.15 1.64 -23.92
N VAL A 785 -16.28 0.53 -23.19
CA VAL A 785 -15.15 -0.19 -22.58
C VAL A 785 -15.34 -1.69 -22.80
N GLY A 786 -14.29 -2.37 -23.29
CA GLY A 786 -14.24 -3.83 -23.46
C GLY A 786 -15.10 -4.38 -24.59
N TYR A 787 -15.18 -3.65 -25.70
CA TYR A 787 -15.84 -4.10 -26.92
C TYR A 787 -14.93 -5.15 -27.58
N THR A 788 -15.29 -6.43 -27.48
CA THR A 788 -14.47 -7.53 -27.99
C THR A 788 -14.86 -7.92 -29.41
N ASN A 789 -16.13 -7.72 -29.81
CA ASN A 789 -16.64 -8.17 -31.10
C ASN A 789 -17.74 -7.23 -31.67
N PRO A 790 -17.38 -6.19 -32.44
CA PRO A 790 -18.35 -5.34 -33.13
C PRO A 790 -19.08 -6.09 -34.26
N SER A 791 -20.22 -6.70 -33.96
CA SER A 791 -21.09 -7.33 -34.98
C SER A 791 -22.03 -6.32 -35.64
N LEU A 792 -21.46 -5.32 -36.30
CA LEU A 792 -22.21 -4.28 -37.01
C LEU A 792 -23.02 -4.87 -38.17
N PRO A 793 -24.23 -4.34 -38.47
CA PRO A 793 -25.01 -4.76 -39.63
C PRO A 793 -24.32 -4.40 -40.95
N ASP A 794 -24.45 -5.27 -41.95
CA ASP A 794 -23.93 -5.02 -43.30
C ASP A 794 -24.80 -4.01 -44.06
N ASP A 795 -26.12 -4.03 -43.81
CA ASP A 795 -27.08 -3.13 -44.44
C ASP A 795 -28.30 -2.88 -43.51
N TYR A 796 -29.07 -1.84 -43.80
CA TYR A 796 -30.35 -1.59 -43.15
C TYR A 796 -31.40 -1.03 -44.11
N VAL A 797 -32.64 -1.44 -43.91
CA VAL A 797 -33.77 -0.95 -44.69
C VAL A 797 -34.82 -0.35 -43.77
N THR A 798 -35.39 0.79 -44.19
CA THR A 798 -36.57 1.37 -43.52
C THR A 798 -37.83 0.72 -44.08
N ILE A 799 -38.62 0.08 -43.23
CA ILE A 799 -39.90 -0.52 -43.57
C ILE A 799 -41.03 0.32 -42.97
N THR A 800 -42.16 0.40 -43.67
CA THR A 800 -43.33 1.16 -43.20
C THR A 800 -44.47 0.19 -42.95
N ALA A 801 -44.96 0.15 -41.71
CA ALA A 801 -46.12 -0.62 -41.31
C ALA A 801 -47.41 -0.03 -41.90
N GLN A 802 -48.49 -0.80 -41.88
CA GLN A 802 -49.76 -0.41 -42.53
C GLN A 802 -50.39 0.85 -41.94
N ASP A 803 -50.09 1.16 -40.69
CA ASP A 803 -50.53 2.35 -39.98
C ASP A 803 -49.59 3.54 -40.14
N GLY A 804 -48.62 3.45 -41.06
CA GLY A 804 -47.70 4.54 -41.42
C GLY A 804 -46.45 4.65 -40.54
N VAL A 805 -46.29 3.79 -39.53
CA VAL A 805 -45.10 3.80 -38.66
C VAL A 805 -43.89 3.25 -39.41
N ALA A 806 -42.80 4.03 -39.46
CA ALA A 806 -41.54 3.62 -40.08
C ALA A 806 -40.59 2.99 -39.04
N THR A 807 -40.17 1.76 -39.29
CA THR A 807 -39.21 1.00 -38.47
C THR A 807 -38.02 0.54 -39.30
N ARG A 808 -36.98 -0.01 -38.67
CA ARG A 808 -35.76 -0.46 -39.36
C ARG A 808 -35.64 -1.98 -39.34
N LEU A 809 -35.21 -2.54 -40.46
CA LEU A 809 -34.83 -3.94 -40.61
C LEU A 809 -33.33 -3.99 -40.91
N LEU A 810 -32.55 -4.53 -39.99
CA LEU A 810 -31.10 -4.68 -40.13
C LEU A 810 -30.76 -6.01 -40.79
N VAL A 811 -29.69 -6.06 -41.58
CA VAL A 811 -29.30 -7.23 -42.37
C VAL A 811 -27.84 -7.60 -42.12
N TRP A 812 -27.60 -8.90 -41.89
CA TRP A 812 -26.28 -9.51 -41.89
C TRP A 812 -26.19 -10.61 -42.94
N GLN A 813 -25.10 -10.58 -43.72
CA GLN A 813 -24.79 -11.55 -44.75
C GLN A 813 -24.01 -12.74 -44.16
N PRO A 814 -24.13 -13.95 -44.74
CA PRO A 814 -23.38 -15.11 -44.31
C PRO A 814 -21.88 -14.96 -44.57
N SER A 815 -21.04 -15.54 -43.71
CA SER A 815 -19.57 -15.45 -43.81
C SER A 815 -18.95 -16.30 -44.94
N SER A 816 -19.73 -17.18 -45.58
CA SER A 816 -19.24 -18.10 -46.63
C SER A 816 -19.38 -17.53 -48.05
N ARG A 817 -18.55 -18.01 -49.00
CA ARG A 817 -18.56 -17.59 -50.42
C ARG A 817 -19.86 -17.91 -51.19
N LEU A 818 -20.82 -18.62 -50.58
CA LEU A 818 -22.10 -19.02 -51.18
C LEU A 818 -23.25 -18.08 -50.77
N ALA A 819 -22.98 -16.77 -50.66
CA ALA A 819 -23.92 -15.78 -50.13
C ALA A 819 -25.25 -15.68 -50.91
N PHE A 820 -25.31 -16.15 -52.15
CA PHE A 820 -26.50 -16.01 -53.01
C PHE A 820 -27.62 -17.03 -52.69
N GLU A 821 -27.33 -18.18 -52.09
CA GLU A 821 -28.36 -19.21 -51.80
C GLU A 821 -28.69 -19.38 -50.30
N ALA A 822 -28.27 -18.44 -49.46
CA ALA A 822 -28.46 -18.54 -48.02
C ALA A 822 -29.93 -18.39 -47.59
N PRO A 823 -30.48 -19.31 -46.76
CA PRO A 823 -31.82 -19.17 -46.18
C PRO A 823 -31.94 -17.93 -45.30
N ASN A 824 -33.11 -17.29 -45.33
CA ASN A 824 -33.40 -16.08 -44.56
C ASN A 824 -33.97 -16.42 -43.18
N ILE A 825 -33.41 -15.83 -42.13
CA ILE A 825 -33.91 -15.92 -40.76
C ILE A 825 -34.30 -14.52 -40.29
N LEU A 826 -35.50 -14.38 -39.71
CA LEU A 826 -35.95 -13.15 -39.06
C LEU A 826 -35.82 -13.30 -37.53
N LEU A 827 -35.06 -12.41 -36.91
CA LEU A 827 -34.98 -12.26 -35.46
C LEU A 827 -35.86 -11.09 -35.00
N VAL A 828 -36.71 -11.35 -34.01
CA VAL A 828 -37.60 -10.36 -33.41
C VAL A 828 -37.19 -10.18 -31.93
N PRO A 829 -36.55 -9.04 -31.58
CA PRO A 829 -36.11 -8.77 -30.22
C PRO A 829 -37.29 -8.54 -29.26
N GLY A 830 -37.00 -8.44 -27.96
CA GLY A 830 -38.00 -8.14 -26.94
C GLY A 830 -38.31 -6.64 -26.86
N MET A 831 -39.30 -6.30 -26.03
CA MET A 831 -39.60 -4.91 -25.69
C MET A 831 -38.43 -4.25 -24.97
N ALA A 832 -38.27 -2.93 -25.18
CA ALA A 832 -37.17 -2.13 -24.65
C ALA A 832 -35.77 -2.62 -25.09
N THR A 833 -35.67 -3.61 -25.98
CA THR A 833 -34.40 -4.10 -26.55
C THR A 833 -34.44 -3.96 -28.07
N ASP A 834 -33.27 -3.89 -28.70
CA ASP A 834 -33.13 -3.93 -30.15
C ASP A 834 -32.21 -5.08 -30.57
N HIS A 835 -31.57 -4.95 -31.74
CA HIS A 835 -30.62 -5.92 -32.27
C HIS A 835 -29.46 -6.30 -31.32
N HIS A 836 -29.07 -5.43 -30.40
CA HIS A 836 -27.94 -5.70 -29.50
C HIS A 836 -28.17 -6.90 -28.58
N ILE A 837 -29.42 -7.33 -28.36
CA ILE A 837 -29.68 -8.56 -27.58
C ILE A 837 -29.14 -9.82 -28.28
N PHE A 838 -29.11 -9.82 -29.61
CA PHE A 838 -28.57 -10.92 -30.43
C PHE A 838 -27.15 -10.63 -30.92
N ALA A 839 -26.80 -9.35 -31.10
CA ALA A 839 -25.53 -8.86 -31.61
C ALA A 839 -24.68 -8.23 -30.49
N LEU A 840 -24.67 -8.83 -29.29
CA LEU A 840 -24.05 -8.23 -28.12
C LEU A 840 -22.53 -8.14 -28.33
N PRO A 841 -21.93 -6.93 -28.21
CA PRO A 841 -20.54 -6.73 -28.62
C PRO A 841 -19.50 -6.97 -27.52
N THR A 842 -19.97 -7.16 -26.29
CA THR A 842 -19.16 -7.35 -25.09
C THR A 842 -18.87 -8.81 -24.81
N ILE A 843 -19.38 -9.75 -25.61
CA ILE A 843 -19.12 -11.19 -25.52
C ILE A 843 -18.32 -11.65 -26.74
N GLU A 844 -17.50 -12.70 -26.59
CA GLU A 844 -16.60 -13.15 -27.65
C GLU A 844 -17.34 -13.61 -28.92
N GLN A 845 -18.43 -14.38 -28.76
CA GLN A 845 -19.25 -14.87 -29.86
C GLN A 845 -20.73 -14.67 -29.53
N ASN A 846 -21.44 -13.87 -30.34
CA ASN A 846 -22.87 -13.61 -30.17
C ASN A 846 -23.72 -14.42 -31.17
N TRP A 847 -25.04 -14.32 -31.05
CA TRP A 847 -25.98 -15.12 -31.84
C TRP A 847 -25.94 -14.80 -33.34
N ILE A 848 -25.69 -13.53 -33.70
CA ILE A 848 -25.52 -13.15 -35.11
C ILE A 848 -24.28 -13.82 -35.71
N ASN A 849 -23.15 -13.83 -34.99
CA ASN A 849 -21.94 -14.50 -35.47
C ASN A 849 -22.20 -15.98 -35.72
N GLN A 850 -22.84 -16.67 -34.78
CA GLN A 850 -23.09 -18.11 -34.93
C GLN A 850 -24.03 -18.43 -36.10
N LEU A 851 -25.05 -17.60 -36.37
CA LEU A 851 -25.94 -17.80 -37.52
C LEU A 851 -25.27 -17.48 -38.86
N THR A 852 -24.50 -16.39 -38.93
CA THR A 852 -23.80 -15.98 -40.15
C THR A 852 -22.64 -16.92 -40.50
N GLU A 853 -21.91 -17.43 -39.50
CA GLU A 853 -20.91 -18.52 -39.64
C GLU A 853 -21.57 -19.83 -40.05
N ALA A 854 -22.75 -20.14 -39.50
CA ALA A 854 -23.57 -21.25 -39.97
C ALA A 854 -24.13 -21.01 -41.39
N GLY A 855 -23.88 -19.87 -42.03
CA GLY A 855 -24.24 -19.61 -43.42
C GLY A 855 -25.70 -19.20 -43.63
N TYR A 856 -26.34 -18.58 -42.64
CA TYR A 856 -27.66 -17.99 -42.76
C TYR A 856 -27.59 -16.49 -43.03
N ARG A 857 -28.56 -15.97 -43.79
CA ARG A 857 -28.79 -14.53 -43.86
C ARG A 857 -29.71 -14.13 -42.72
N VAL A 858 -29.27 -13.19 -41.90
CA VAL A 858 -29.98 -12.81 -40.68
C VAL A 858 -30.57 -11.42 -40.81
N PHE A 859 -31.87 -11.32 -40.57
CA PHE A 859 -32.60 -10.05 -40.50
C PHE A 859 -32.99 -9.80 -39.05
N VAL A 860 -32.78 -8.59 -38.54
CA VAL A 860 -33.23 -8.21 -37.19
C VAL A 860 -34.16 -7.02 -37.26
N LEU A 861 -35.38 -7.18 -36.74
CA LEU A 861 -36.40 -6.14 -36.75
C LEU A 861 -36.25 -5.20 -35.55
N ILE A 862 -36.09 -3.91 -35.79
CA ILE A 862 -36.21 -2.87 -34.75
C ILE A 862 -37.65 -2.36 -34.73
N HIS A 863 -38.53 -3.06 -34.01
CA HIS A 863 -39.96 -2.73 -33.94
C HIS A 863 -40.25 -1.55 -32.98
N ARG A 864 -41.45 -0.97 -33.09
CA ARG A 864 -41.87 0.27 -32.38
C ARG A 864 -41.90 0.22 -30.85
N ILE A 865 -41.79 -0.97 -30.24
CA ILE A 865 -41.73 -1.16 -28.78
C ILE A 865 -40.29 -1.37 -28.28
N GLY A 866 -39.29 -1.14 -29.14
CA GLY A 866 -37.86 -1.14 -28.81
C GLY A 866 -37.31 0.26 -28.48
N PRO A 867 -35.98 0.41 -28.31
CA PRO A 867 -35.33 1.64 -27.85
C PRO A 867 -35.29 2.81 -28.86
N LEU A 868 -35.58 2.59 -30.15
CA LEU A 868 -35.44 3.61 -31.20
C LEU A 868 -36.78 4.02 -31.83
N MET A 869 -36.95 5.36 -31.92
CA MET A 869 -37.72 6.17 -32.88
C MET A 869 -39.06 6.84 -32.50
N ILE A 870 -39.79 6.49 -31.42
CA ILE A 870 -40.90 7.35 -30.93
C ILE A 870 -41.03 7.17 -29.40
N LEU A 871 -40.10 7.78 -28.65
CA LEU A 871 -39.83 7.53 -27.21
C LEU A 871 -40.98 7.81 -26.22
N ALA A 872 -42.19 8.13 -26.69
CA ALA A 872 -43.34 8.43 -25.82
C ALA A 872 -44.70 7.99 -26.39
N ALA A 873 -44.72 7.23 -27.49
CA ALA A 873 -45.99 6.79 -28.07
C ALA A 873 -46.57 5.58 -27.32
N ASP A 874 -47.89 5.61 -27.16
CA ASP A 874 -48.71 4.65 -26.43
C ASP A 874 -48.96 3.35 -27.24
N TRP A 875 -47.87 2.75 -27.73
CA TRP A 875 -47.89 1.48 -28.47
C TRP A 875 -47.85 0.27 -27.53
N THR A 876 -48.50 -0.81 -27.97
CA THR A 876 -48.60 -2.09 -27.28
C THR A 876 -47.97 -3.23 -28.09
N THR A 877 -47.85 -4.43 -27.49
CA THR A 877 -47.37 -5.63 -28.20
C THR A 877 -48.26 -6.00 -29.37
N HIS A 878 -49.56 -5.77 -29.23
CA HIS A 878 -50.51 -5.95 -30.31
C HIS A 878 -50.18 -5.00 -31.47
N ASP A 879 -49.88 -3.72 -31.22
CA ASP A 879 -49.54 -2.78 -32.30
C ASP A 879 -48.22 -3.15 -33.03
N ALA A 880 -47.23 -3.67 -32.30
CA ALA A 880 -45.96 -4.11 -32.86
C ALA A 880 -46.08 -5.27 -33.88
N ARG A 881 -47.19 -6.01 -33.89
CA ARG A 881 -47.44 -7.08 -34.88
C ARG A 881 -47.42 -6.56 -36.33
N LEU A 882 -47.78 -5.30 -36.53
CA LEU A 882 -47.77 -4.64 -37.84
C LEU A 882 -46.34 -4.45 -38.36
N ASP A 883 -45.38 -4.22 -37.47
CA ASP A 883 -43.96 -4.11 -37.83
C ASP A 883 -43.40 -5.47 -38.22
N VAL A 884 -43.77 -6.53 -37.48
CA VAL A 884 -43.38 -7.91 -37.79
C VAL A 884 -43.90 -8.32 -39.18
N ARG A 885 -45.16 -8.00 -39.47
CA ARG A 885 -45.75 -8.20 -40.80
C ARG A 885 -44.98 -7.45 -41.89
N ALA A 886 -44.69 -6.16 -41.69
CA ALA A 886 -43.97 -5.34 -42.67
C ALA A 886 -42.55 -5.88 -42.94
N GLY A 887 -41.87 -6.36 -41.89
CA GLY A 887 -40.55 -7.00 -42.01
C GLY A 887 -40.61 -8.28 -42.84
N LEU A 888 -41.56 -9.17 -42.54
CA LEU A 888 -41.77 -10.40 -43.31
C LEU A 888 -42.15 -10.12 -44.77
N GLU A 889 -43.04 -9.15 -44.99
CA GLU A 889 -43.43 -8.72 -46.34
C GLU A 889 -42.24 -8.20 -47.14
N HIS A 890 -41.36 -7.42 -46.51
CA HIS A 890 -40.14 -6.93 -47.14
C HIS A 890 -39.20 -8.08 -47.52
N ILE A 891 -38.90 -8.98 -46.57
CA ILE A 891 -38.01 -10.13 -46.81
C ILE A 891 -38.55 -10.97 -47.98
N ARG A 892 -39.85 -11.27 -47.98
CA ARG A 892 -40.51 -12.05 -49.03
C ARG A 892 -40.50 -11.38 -50.41
N ARG A 893 -40.68 -10.06 -50.47
CA ARG A 893 -40.60 -9.29 -51.71
C ARG A 893 -39.17 -9.25 -52.26
N GLN A 894 -38.17 -9.26 -51.37
CA GLN A 894 -36.75 -9.24 -51.72
C GLN A 894 -36.15 -10.61 -52.01
N SER A 895 -36.76 -11.72 -51.60
CA SER A 895 -36.29 -13.08 -51.92
C SER A 895 -36.02 -13.26 -53.43
N GLY A 896 -36.84 -12.65 -54.31
CA GLY A 896 -36.64 -12.68 -55.77
C GLY A 896 -35.44 -11.86 -56.30
N LYS A 897 -34.76 -11.06 -55.48
CA LYS A 897 -33.57 -10.27 -55.84
C LYS A 897 -32.25 -11.03 -55.60
N TYR A 898 -32.28 -12.11 -54.82
CA TYR A 898 -31.09 -12.86 -54.39
C TYR A 898 -31.06 -14.31 -54.88
N THR A 899 -32.07 -14.80 -55.59
CA THR A 899 -32.13 -16.18 -56.12
C THR A 899 -32.08 -16.20 -57.64
N ILE A 900 -31.22 -17.05 -58.24
CA ILE A 900 -30.99 -17.09 -59.70
C ILE A 900 -32.03 -17.97 -60.44
N GLN A 901 -32.85 -18.77 -59.75
CA GLN A 901 -33.81 -19.67 -60.39
C GLN A 901 -35.28 -19.24 -60.18
N LYS A 902 -35.93 -18.90 -61.31
CA LYS A 902 -37.32 -18.42 -61.39
C LYS A 902 -38.39 -19.50 -61.20
N GLU A 903 -38.02 -20.78 -61.18
CA GLU A 903 -38.97 -21.92 -61.21
C GLU A 903 -39.32 -22.51 -59.82
N SER A 904 -38.69 -22.03 -58.75
CA SER A 904 -38.98 -22.44 -57.35
C SER A 904 -39.95 -21.48 -56.63
N TYR A 905 -40.67 -20.65 -57.38
CA TYR A 905 -41.37 -19.46 -56.86
C TYR A 905 -42.65 -19.78 -56.07
N GLU A 906 -43.21 -20.99 -56.20
CA GLU A 906 -44.50 -21.36 -55.57
C GLU A 906 -44.36 -22.09 -54.23
N ALA A 907 -43.14 -22.48 -53.82
CA ALA A 907 -42.86 -23.09 -52.51
C ALA A 907 -41.81 -22.34 -51.65
N GLY A 908 -41.13 -21.33 -52.20
CA GLY A 908 -39.87 -20.79 -51.66
C GLY A 908 -39.91 -19.46 -50.90
N ASN A 909 -41.05 -19.00 -50.39
CA ASN A 909 -41.17 -17.65 -49.80
C ASN A 909 -41.56 -17.63 -48.31
N GLN A 910 -41.23 -18.70 -47.59
CA GLN A 910 -41.44 -18.82 -46.15
C GLN A 910 -40.16 -18.47 -45.38
N VAL A 911 -40.30 -17.81 -44.23
CA VAL A 911 -39.18 -17.35 -43.40
C VAL A 911 -39.20 -18.07 -42.06
N TYR A 912 -38.02 -18.48 -41.56
CA TYR A 912 -37.89 -19.01 -40.21
C TYR A 912 -37.73 -17.85 -39.23
N ILE A 913 -38.50 -17.87 -38.13
CA ILE A 913 -38.53 -16.74 -37.19
C ILE A 913 -38.00 -17.17 -35.82
N VAL A 914 -37.07 -16.40 -35.25
CA VAL A 914 -36.69 -16.51 -33.84
C VAL A 914 -37.16 -15.26 -33.12
N ALA A 915 -38.08 -15.41 -32.18
CA ALA A 915 -38.66 -14.28 -31.45
C ALA A 915 -38.41 -14.40 -29.95
N HIS A 916 -38.15 -13.27 -29.29
CA HIS A 916 -37.81 -13.23 -27.87
C HIS A 916 -38.81 -12.40 -27.06
N GLY A 917 -39.25 -12.95 -25.92
CA GLY A 917 -40.02 -12.23 -24.91
C GLY A 917 -41.27 -11.56 -25.49
N MET A 918 -41.34 -10.24 -25.39
CA MET A 918 -42.49 -9.47 -25.89
C MET A 918 -42.56 -9.37 -27.42
N GLY A 919 -41.45 -9.54 -28.13
CA GLY A 919 -41.44 -9.68 -29.58
C GLY A 919 -42.08 -10.99 -30.04
N ALA A 920 -41.90 -12.05 -29.25
CA ALA A 920 -42.62 -13.32 -29.46
C ALA A 920 -44.14 -13.18 -29.25
N MET A 921 -44.56 -12.37 -28.27
CA MET A 921 -45.99 -12.06 -28.07
C MET A 921 -46.56 -11.22 -29.23
N ALA A 922 -45.80 -10.27 -29.79
CA ALA A 922 -46.20 -9.51 -30.96
C ALA A 922 -46.36 -10.41 -32.20
N LEU A 923 -45.42 -11.34 -32.41
CA LEU A 923 -45.51 -12.36 -33.45
C LEU A 923 -46.74 -13.27 -33.24
N ALA A 924 -46.94 -13.78 -32.02
CA ALA A 924 -48.08 -14.62 -31.67
C ALA A 924 -49.40 -13.89 -31.93
N ALA A 925 -49.50 -12.60 -31.57
CA ALA A 925 -50.69 -11.80 -31.78
C ALA A 925 -51.02 -11.68 -33.27
N GLY A 926 -50.02 -11.41 -34.11
CA GLY A 926 -50.21 -11.30 -35.56
C GLY A 926 -50.56 -12.62 -36.25
N LEU A 927 -50.06 -13.75 -35.75
CA LEU A 927 -50.44 -15.08 -36.27
C LEU A 927 -51.85 -15.47 -35.83
N LEU A 928 -52.19 -15.23 -34.57
CA LEU A 928 -53.49 -15.59 -33.99
C LEU A 928 -54.62 -14.72 -34.54
N ASP A 929 -54.42 -13.42 -34.76
CA ASP A 929 -55.46 -12.53 -35.31
C ASP A 929 -55.54 -12.59 -36.86
N GLY A 930 -54.59 -13.27 -37.51
CA GLY A 930 -54.52 -13.43 -38.96
C GLY A 930 -53.86 -12.26 -39.72
N THR A 931 -53.34 -11.25 -39.01
CA THR A 931 -52.58 -10.14 -39.61
C THR A 931 -51.33 -10.64 -40.35
N ILE A 932 -50.69 -11.69 -39.81
CA ILE A 932 -49.55 -12.40 -40.39
C ILE A 932 -50.07 -13.75 -40.90
N PRO A 933 -50.10 -14.00 -42.22
CA PRO A 933 -50.57 -15.27 -42.74
C PRO A 933 -49.58 -16.40 -42.37
N ALA A 934 -50.11 -17.51 -41.84
CA ALA A 934 -49.32 -18.69 -41.47
C ALA A 934 -48.48 -19.25 -42.63
N SER A 935 -48.97 -19.12 -43.87
CA SER A 935 -48.24 -19.51 -45.09
C SER A 935 -46.95 -18.71 -45.34
N TRP A 936 -46.65 -17.69 -44.53
CA TRP A 936 -45.43 -16.90 -44.59
C TRP A 936 -44.31 -17.43 -43.70
N VAL A 937 -44.59 -18.39 -42.83
CA VAL A 937 -43.67 -18.89 -41.79
C VAL A 937 -43.42 -20.38 -42.02
N CYS A 938 -42.15 -20.78 -42.19
CA CYS A 938 -41.80 -22.20 -42.33
C CYS A 938 -41.56 -22.88 -40.98
N GLY A 939 -41.30 -22.09 -39.94
CA GLY A 939 -41.17 -22.54 -38.56
C GLY A 939 -40.77 -21.37 -37.66
N LEU A 940 -40.95 -21.54 -36.35
CA LEU A 940 -40.56 -20.52 -35.39
C LEU A 940 -39.96 -21.09 -34.11
N THR A 941 -38.98 -20.38 -33.56
CA THR A 941 -38.48 -20.57 -32.20
C THR A 941 -38.88 -19.38 -31.34
N SER A 942 -39.58 -19.64 -30.25
CA SER A 942 -39.99 -18.62 -29.29
C SER A 942 -39.21 -18.76 -27.98
N SER A 943 -38.55 -17.69 -27.58
CA SER A 943 -37.79 -17.61 -26.34
C SER A 943 -38.63 -16.96 -25.23
N GLN A 944 -38.66 -17.63 -24.07
CA GLN A 944 -39.29 -17.27 -22.80
C GLN A 944 -40.83 -17.32 -22.76
N THR A 945 -41.54 -16.85 -23.78
CA THR A 945 -43.01 -16.85 -23.83
C THR A 945 -43.55 -16.94 -25.26
N PHE A 946 -44.87 -17.13 -25.43
CA PHE A 946 -45.57 -17.11 -26.72
C PHE A 946 -47.02 -16.60 -26.58
N MET A 947 -48.03 -17.48 -26.53
CA MET A 947 -49.46 -17.10 -26.50
C MET A 947 -50.12 -17.15 -25.11
N ASP A 948 -49.48 -17.80 -24.12
CA ASP A 948 -50.00 -17.93 -22.74
C ASP A 948 -49.01 -17.36 -21.70
N PRO A 949 -48.73 -16.05 -21.67
CA PRO A 949 -47.73 -15.50 -20.76
C PRO A 949 -48.13 -15.67 -19.27
N THR A 950 -47.22 -16.21 -18.45
CA THR A 950 -47.31 -16.16 -16.96
C THR A 950 -46.27 -15.20 -16.42
N TRP A 951 -46.64 -14.27 -15.55
CA TRP A 951 -45.72 -13.25 -15.04
C TRP A 951 -45.41 -13.49 -13.56
N HIS A 952 -44.13 -13.38 -13.17
CA HIS A 952 -43.67 -13.61 -11.79
C HIS A 952 -43.43 -12.34 -10.96
N GLY A 953 -43.84 -11.16 -11.47
CA GLY A 953 -43.88 -9.92 -10.69
C GLY A 953 -43.73 -8.66 -11.56
N LEU A 954 -44.83 -8.00 -11.90
CA LEU A 954 -44.82 -6.68 -12.55
C LEU A 954 -44.83 -5.60 -11.45
N GLY A 955 -43.66 -5.27 -10.90
CA GLY A 955 -43.52 -4.32 -9.78
C GLY A 955 -44.23 -2.98 -10.03
N ALA A 956 -44.05 -2.41 -11.23
CA ALA A 956 -44.65 -1.13 -11.65
C ALA A 956 -46.10 -1.24 -12.16
N GLY A 957 -46.61 -2.45 -12.44
CA GLY A 957 -47.93 -2.70 -13.06
C GLY A 957 -49.06 -3.01 -12.08
N THR A 958 -48.80 -2.98 -10.77
CA THR A 958 -49.83 -3.22 -9.75
C THR A 958 -50.64 -1.94 -9.47
N LEU A 959 -51.97 -2.01 -9.50
CA LEU A 959 -52.89 -0.91 -9.17
C LEU A 959 -52.71 -0.57 -7.67
N PRO A 960 -51.95 0.48 -7.26
CA PRO A 960 -52.02 1.89 -7.68
C PRO A 960 -50.67 2.52 -8.13
N GLY A 961 -49.64 1.73 -8.41
CA GLY A 961 -48.28 2.19 -8.73
C GLY A 961 -48.16 2.92 -10.08
N ASP A 962 -48.95 2.53 -11.06
CA ASP A 962 -49.01 3.17 -12.39
C ASP A 962 -49.56 4.60 -12.30
N THR A 963 -50.60 4.79 -11.49
CA THR A 963 -51.27 6.08 -11.26
C THR A 963 -50.37 7.02 -10.47
N VAL A 964 -49.71 6.49 -9.43
CA VAL A 964 -48.78 7.23 -8.57
C VAL A 964 -47.51 7.63 -9.33
N TYR A 965 -46.90 6.71 -10.10
CA TYR A 965 -45.74 7.05 -10.93
C TYR A 965 -46.11 8.03 -12.04
N ARG A 966 -47.26 7.86 -12.71
CA ARG A 966 -47.71 8.79 -13.76
C ARG A 966 -47.89 10.21 -13.23
N ALA A 967 -48.38 10.35 -12.00
CA ALA A 967 -48.52 11.65 -11.33
C ALA A 967 -47.17 12.28 -10.93
N MET A 968 -46.16 11.48 -10.60
CA MET A 968 -44.87 11.97 -10.08
C MET A 968 -43.74 12.07 -11.12
N ALA A 969 -43.75 11.21 -12.15
CA ALA A 969 -42.60 10.98 -13.03
C ALA A 969 -42.95 10.78 -14.53
N GLY A 970 -44.23 10.86 -14.92
CA GLY A 970 -44.70 10.86 -16.31
C GLY A 970 -45.20 9.50 -16.84
N SER A 971 -45.59 9.47 -18.13
CA SER A 971 -46.17 8.28 -18.79
C SER A 971 -45.15 7.29 -19.36
N TYR A 972 -43.85 7.56 -19.20
CA TYR A 972 -42.75 6.76 -19.73
C TYR A 972 -41.67 6.54 -18.66
N ILE A 973 -41.28 5.27 -18.46
CA ILE A 973 -40.23 4.86 -17.52
C ILE A 973 -38.95 4.61 -18.30
N ASN A 974 -37.92 5.45 -18.10
CA ASN A 974 -36.61 5.24 -18.70
C ASN A 974 -35.80 4.22 -17.89
N LEU A 975 -35.46 3.07 -18.49
CA LEU A 975 -34.68 2.03 -17.81
C LEU A 975 -33.17 2.37 -17.73
N SER A 976 -32.70 3.27 -18.60
CA SER A 976 -31.33 3.80 -18.55
C SER A 976 -31.24 4.86 -17.45
N ALA A 977 -30.46 4.60 -16.40
CA ALA A 977 -30.19 5.58 -15.35
C ALA A 977 -28.99 6.45 -15.73
N SER A 978 -29.05 7.75 -15.44
CA SER A 978 -27.97 8.71 -15.70
C SER A 978 -27.67 9.57 -14.47
N SER A 979 -26.45 10.09 -14.36
CA SER A 979 -26.12 11.13 -13.37
C SER A 979 -26.93 12.41 -13.60
N ASP A 980 -27.33 12.66 -14.83
CA ASP A 980 -28.08 13.85 -15.25
C ASP A 980 -29.61 13.68 -15.13
N ASP A 981 -30.06 12.59 -14.50
CA ASP A 981 -31.47 12.34 -14.22
C ASP A 981 -32.10 13.46 -13.35
N THR A 982 -33.40 13.69 -13.51
CA THR A 982 -34.14 14.64 -12.67
C THR A 982 -34.09 14.22 -11.19
N ILE A 983 -34.28 15.16 -10.26
CA ILE A 983 -34.25 14.88 -8.81
C ILE A 983 -35.20 13.73 -8.42
N VAL A 984 -36.38 13.66 -9.05
CA VAL A 984 -37.36 12.58 -8.82
C VAL A 984 -36.79 11.23 -9.28
N GLN A 985 -36.16 11.18 -10.45
CA GLN A 985 -35.56 9.96 -11.00
C GLN A 985 -34.30 9.54 -10.21
N GLN A 986 -33.51 10.49 -9.71
CA GLN A 986 -32.40 10.23 -8.79
C GLN A 986 -32.89 9.67 -7.45
N ALA A 987 -33.99 10.20 -6.90
CA ALA A 987 -34.60 9.67 -5.68
C ALA A 987 -35.09 8.23 -5.90
N ILE A 988 -35.74 7.94 -7.03
CA ILE A 988 -36.12 6.58 -7.43
C ILE A 988 -34.90 5.66 -7.48
N ASN A 989 -33.78 6.08 -8.07
CA ASN A 989 -32.54 5.30 -8.10
C ASN A 989 -32.06 4.94 -6.69
N GLN A 990 -32.09 5.90 -5.76
CA GLN A 990 -31.71 5.68 -4.37
C GLN A 990 -32.68 4.77 -3.61
N THR A 991 -33.96 4.76 -3.97
CA THR A 991 -34.93 3.82 -3.38
C THR A 991 -34.74 2.41 -3.93
N LEU A 992 -34.53 2.27 -5.24
CA LEU A 992 -34.42 0.97 -5.91
C LEU A 992 -33.17 0.18 -5.51
N ARG A 993 -32.14 0.80 -4.93
CA ARG A 993 -30.99 0.08 -4.35
C ARG A 993 -31.37 -0.88 -3.22
N PHE A 994 -32.54 -0.70 -2.62
CA PHE A 994 -33.09 -1.58 -1.57
C PHE A 994 -34.14 -2.56 -2.12
N TYR A 995 -34.33 -2.62 -3.44
CA TYR A 995 -35.23 -3.59 -4.05
C TYR A 995 -34.73 -5.03 -3.73
N PRO A 996 -35.62 -5.92 -3.28
CA PRO A 996 -35.21 -7.21 -2.71
C PRO A 996 -34.64 -8.13 -3.79
N HIS A 997 -33.36 -8.50 -3.63
CA HIS A 997 -32.66 -9.48 -4.46
C HIS A 997 -32.00 -10.57 -3.59
N PRO A 998 -31.87 -11.82 -4.09
CA PRO A 998 -31.00 -12.81 -3.47
C PRO A 998 -29.58 -12.26 -3.31
N ARG A 999 -28.86 -12.68 -2.25
CA ARG A 999 -27.55 -12.06 -1.89
C ARG A 999 -26.53 -12.07 -3.03
N HIS A 1000 -26.45 -13.16 -3.78
CA HIS A 1000 -25.52 -13.33 -4.91
C HIS A 1000 -25.89 -12.50 -6.15
N GLU A 1001 -27.10 -11.95 -6.20
CA GLU A 1001 -27.64 -11.12 -7.28
C GLU A 1001 -27.64 -9.62 -6.94
N MET A 1002 -27.14 -9.24 -5.76
CA MET A 1002 -27.04 -7.83 -5.38
C MET A 1002 -25.90 -7.14 -6.13
N CYS A 1003 -26.21 -5.99 -6.73
CA CYS A 1003 -25.23 -5.12 -7.40
C CYS A 1003 -25.51 -3.66 -7.05
N ASN A 1004 -24.63 -2.74 -7.47
CA ASN A 1004 -24.82 -1.29 -7.30
C ASN A 1004 -25.13 -0.54 -8.61
N ASN A 1005 -25.44 -1.25 -9.71
CA ASN A 1005 -25.74 -0.63 -11.00
C ASN A 1005 -27.18 -0.13 -11.07
N ALA A 1006 -27.34 1.19 -11.26
CA ALA A 1006 -28.66 1.83 -11.21
C ALA A 1006 -29.60 1.37 -12.34
N SER A 1007 -29.08 1.14 -13.55
CA SER A 1007 -29.88 0.64 -14.68
C SER A 1007 -30.33 -0.81 -14.45
N CYS A 1008 -29.46 -1.66 -13.88
CA CYS A 1008 -29.83 -3.02 -13.48
C CYS A 1008 -31.01 -3.03 -12.48
N HIS A 1009 -31.01 -2.10 -11.51
CA HIS A 1009 -32.10 -1.95 -10.55
C HIS A 1009 -33.41 -1.50 -11.21
N ARG A 1010 -33.35 -0.53 -12.14
CA ARG A 1010 -34.53 -0.08 -12.90
C ARG A 1010 -35.15 -1.18 -13.75
N ILE A 1011 -34.32 -1.91 -14.51
CA ILE A 1011 -34.77 -3.03 -15.34
C ILE A 1011 -35.42 -4.10 -14.46
N SER A 1012 -34.77 -4.45 -13.34
CA SER A 1012 -35.29 -5.44 -12.40
C SER A 1012 -36.60 -5.02 -11.71
N PHE A 1013 -36.78 -3.73 -11.45
CA PHE A 1013 -38.01 -3.20 -10.88
C PHE A 1013 -39.19 -3.27 -11.86
N VAL A 1014 -38.96 -2.96 -13.13
CA VAL A 1014 -40.04 -2.92 -14.14
C VAL A 1014 -40.43 -4.33 -14.61
N PHE A 1015 -39.46 -5.20 -14.89
CA PHE A 1015 -39.72 -6.53 -15.47
C PHE A 1015 -39.58 -7.70 -14.50
N GLY A 1016 -38.91 -7.50 -13.36
CA GLY A 1016 -38.33 -8.60 -12.60
C GLY A 1016 -36.90 -8.90 -13.06
N ARG A 1017 -36.20 -9.80 -12.35
CA ARG A 1017 -34.79 -10.08 -12.61
C ARG A 1017 -34.61 -10.79 -13.95
N GLY A 1018 -33.99 -10.09 -14.91
CA GLY A 1018 -33.80 -10.54 -16.28
C GLY A 1018 -32.69 -11.56 -16.50
N TRP A 1019 -31.74 -11.71 -15.58
CA TRP A 1019 -30.55 -12.55 -15.74
C TRP A 1019 -30.01 -13.06 -14.40
N ASN A 1020 -29.17 -14.08 -14.45
CA ASN A 1020 -28.28 -14.44 -13.35
C ASN A 1020 -26.98 -13.61 -13.49
N HIS A 1021 -26.57 -12.84 -12.46
CA HIS A 1021 -25.35 -12.02 -12.55
C HIS A 1021 -24.08 -12.84 -12.84
N ALA A 1022 -24.05 -14.11 -12.42
CA ALA A 1022 -22.96 -15.03 -12.72
C ALA A 1022 -22.79 -15.32 -14.23
N ASN A 1023 -23.86 -15.19 -15.02
CA ASN A 1023 -23.87 -15.41 -16.47
C ASN A 1023 -23.50 -14.16 -17.26
N LEU A 1024 -23.52 -12.98 -16.64
CA LEU A 1024 -23.05 -11.75 -17.27
C LEU A 1024 -21.54 -11.60 -17.07
N ASN A 1025 -20.88 -10.91 -18.00
CA ASN A 1025 -19.54 -10.40 -17.80
C ASN A 1025 -19.62 -8.93 -17.30
N ASN A 1026 -18.51 -8.39 -16.80
CA ASN A 1026 -18.51 -7.06 -16.21
C ASN A 1026 -18.83 -5.97 -17.25
N HIS A 1027 -18.35 -6.10 -18.49
CA HIS A 1027 -18.58 -5.12 -19.56
C HIS A 1027 -20.05 -5.01 -19.97
N THR A 1028 -20.76 -6.13 -20.10
CA THR A 1028 -22.19 -6.15 -20.37
C THR A 1028 -22.96 -5.48 -19.23
N HIS A 1029 -22.64 -5.82 -17.97
CA HIS A 1029 -23.38 -5.33 -16.81
C HIS A 1029 -23.24 -3.82 -16.59
N ILE A 1030 -22.05 -3.24 -16.79
CA ILE A 1030 -21.85 -1.79 -16.62
C ILE A 1030 -22.47 -0.94 -17.75
N GLN A 1031 -22.84 -1.55 -18.88
CA GLN A 1031 -23.37 -0.88 -20.09
C GLN A 1031 -24.83 -1.25 -20.40
N LEU A 1032 -25.58 -1.78 -19.42
CA LEU A 1032 -26.98 -2.19 -19.61
C LEU A 1032 -27.88 -1.04 -20.11
N ASP A 1033 -27.57 0.19 -19.71
CA ASP A 1033 -28.24 1.43 -20.17
C ASP A 1033 -28.21 1.63 -21.69
N ARG A 1034 -27.24 1.04 -22.38
CA ARG A 1034 -27.08 1.14 -23.84
C ARG A 1034 -27.90 0.11 -24.60
N PHE A 1035 -28.21 -1.02 -23.96
CA PHE A 1035 -28.93 -2.14 -24.58
C PHE A 1035 -30.43 -2.14 -24.26
N PHE A 1036 -30.83 -1.44 -23.20
CA PHE A 1036 -32.21 -1.34 -22.75
C PHE A 1036 -32.73 0.10 -22.85
N GLY A 1037 -33.86 0.29 -23.54
CA GLY A 1037 -34.64 1.53 -23.58
C GLY A 1037 -35.72 1.57 -22.51
N GLY A 1038 -36.68 2.48 -22.63
CA GLY A 1038 -37.78 2.64 -21.67
C GLY A 1038 -39.09 1.99 -22.07
N VAL A 1039 -40.10 2.12 -21.20
CA VAL A 1039 -41.43 1.51 -21.37
C VAL A 1039 -42.53 2.53 -21.08
N ASN A 1040 -43.58 2.55 -21.91
CA ASN A 1040 -44.75 3.40 -21.67
C ASN A 1040 -45.77 2.74 -20.71
N MET A 1041 -46.56 3.57 -20.04
CA MET A 1041 -47.52 3.10 -19.03
C MET A 1041 -48.71 2.33 -19.62
N LYS A 1042 -49.11 2.60 -20.86
CA LYS A 1042 -50.22 1.86 -21.50
C LYS A 1042 -49.83 0.40 -21.75
N MET A 1043 -48.59 0.17 -22.16
CA MET A 1043 -48.00 -1.16 -22.30
C MET A 1043 -47.93 -1.87 -20.94
N LEU A 1044 -47.46 -1.20 -19.88
CA LEU A 1044 -47.44 -1.81 -18.54
C LEU A 1044 -48.84 -2.17 -18.04
N ASN A 1045 -49.86 -1.36 -18.35
CA ASN A 1045 -51.25 -1.66 -18.01
C ASN A 1045 -51.76 -2.89 -18.77
N LEU A 1046 -51.48 -3.00 -20.07
CA LEU A 1046 -51.79 -4.19 -20.86
C LEU A 1046 -51.14 -5.43 -20.24
N LEU A 1047 -49.84 -5.36 -19.93
CA LEU A 1047 -49.11 -6.46 -19.30
C LEU A 1047 -49.68 -6.88 -17.95
N ALA A 1048 -50.01 -5.91 -17.09
CA ALA A 1048 -50.61 -6.17 -15.79
C ALA A 1048 -51.96 -6.90 -15.93
N ARG A 1049 -52.73 -6.57 -16.96
CA ARG A 1049 -54.00 -7.25 -17.25
C ARG A 1049 -53.78 -8.65 -17.83
N GLN A 1050 -52.84 -8.81 -18.76
CA GLN A 1050 -52.44 -10.12 -19.27
C GLN A 1050 -51.91 -11.04 -18.16
N ALA A 1051 -51.22 -10.50 -17.16
CA ALA A 1051 -50.77 -11.25 -16.00
C ALA A 1051 -51.90 -11.77 -15.12
N ARG A 1052 -53.02 -11.03 -15.01
CA ARG A 1052 -54.21 -11.46 -14.28
C ARG A 1052 -55.02 -12.48 -15.06
N GLU A 1053 -55.19 -12.26 -16.36
CA GLU A 1053 -56.05 -13.09 -17.20
C GLU A 1053 -55.33 -14.35 -17.74
N GLY A 1054 -54.00 -14.33 -17.81
CA GLY A 1054 -53.18 -15.47 -18.25
C GLY A 1054 -53.20 -15.73 -19.76
N ASN A 1055 -53.73 -14.79 -20.55
CA ASN A 1055 -53.91 -14.90 -22.00
C ASN A 1055 -53.25 -13.74 -22.76
N LEU A 1056 -52.93 -13.97 -24.03
CA LEU A 1056 -52.54 -12.91 -24.96
C LEU A 1056 -53.76 -12.04 -25.34
N LEU A 1057 -53.65 -10.72 -25.18
CA LEU A 1057 -54.76 -9.78 -25.36
C LEU A 1057 -54.47 -8.77 -26.48
N THR A 1058 -55.52 -8.29 -27.13
CA THR A 1058 -55.46 -7.14 -28.06
C THR A 1058 -55.30 -5.82 -27.30
N THR A 1059 -55.05 -4.71 -28.02
CA THR A 1059 -55.05 -3.34 -27.46
C THR A 1059 -56.38 -2.98 -26.78
N LEU A 1060 -57.48 -3.66 -27.14
CA LEU A 1060 -58.82 -3.50 -26.56
C LEU A 1060 -59.15 -4.55 -25.47
N PHE A 1061 -58.15 -5.32 -25.04
CA PHE A 1061 -58.28 -6.40 -24.05
C PHE A 1061 -59.12 -7.60 -24.50
N GLU A 1062 -59.23 -7.85 -25.80
CA GLU A 1062 -59.89 -9.05 -26.32
C GLU A 1062 -58.91 -10.22 -26.34
N LYS A 1063 -59.42 -11.43 -26.05
CA LYS A 1063 -58.62 -12.65 -26.01
C LYS A 1063 -58.28 -13.13 -27.42
N LEU A 1064 -57.00 -13.42 -27.66
CA LEU A 1064 -56.52 -13.91 -28.97
C LEU A 1064 -56.39 -15.43 -29.04
N ASP A 1065 -56.53 -16.14 -27.94
CA ASP A 1065 -56.34 -17.58 -27.80
C ASP A 1065 -57.63 -18.40 -28.01
N THR A 1066 -58.57 -17.90 -28.82
CA THR A 1066 -59.79 -18.63 -29.16
C THR A 1066 -59.45 -19.85 -30.04
N PRO A 1067 -60.25 -20.94 -30.01
CA PRO A 1067 -60.01 -22.11 -30.85
C PRO A 1067 -59.89 -21.77 -32.34
N GLU A 1068 -60.69 -20.83 -32.85
CA GLU A 1068 -60.66 -20.38 -34.24
C GLU A 1068 -59.37 -19.66 -34.60
N ASN A 1069 -58.79 -18.92 -33.65
CA ASN A 1069 -57.52 -18.23 -33.84
C ASN A 1069 -56.34 -19.21 -33.75
N ILE A 1070 -56.39 -20.17 -32.81
CA ILE A 1070 -55.37 -21.21 -32.66
C ILE A 1070 -55.26 -22.03 -33.94
N GLU A 1071 -56.38 -22.35 -34.58
CA GLU A 1071 -56.44 -23.08 -35.86
C GLU A 1071 -55.53 -22.49 -36.94
N ARG A 1072 -55.29 -21.16 -36.91
CA ARG A 1072 -54.38 -20.47 -37.84
C ARG A 1072 -52.92 -20.89 -37.68
N LEU A 1073 -52.54 -21.51 -36.57
CA LEU A 1073 -51.18 -22.01 -36.31
C LEU A 1073 -50.95 -23.43 -36.84
N ARG A 1074 -51.97 -24.09 -37.41
CA ARG A 1074 -51.86 -25.45 -37.93
C ARG A 1074 -50.75 -25.53 -38.99
N GLY A 1075 -49.90 -26.54 -38.86
CA GLY A 1075 -48.86 -26.83 -39.84
C GLY A 1075 -47.55 -26.07 -39.64
N ILE A 1076 -47.46 -25.14 -38.68
CA ILE A 1076 -46.20 -24.44 -38.36
C ILE A 1076 -45.43 -25.25 -37.29
N PRO A 1077 -44.17 -25.67 -37.54
CA PRO A 1077 -43.32 -26.22 -36.49
C PRO A 1077 -42.89 -25.15 -35.49
N ILE A 1078 -43.08 -25.40 -34.18
CA ILE A 1078 -42.80 -24.42 -33.12
C ILE A 1078 -41.93 -25.04 -32.01
N MET A 1079 -40.80 -24.40 -31.72
CA MET A 1079 -40.00 -24.67 -30.51
C MET A 1079 -40.17 -23.54 -29.50
N LEU A 1080 -40.55 -23.90 -28.27
CA LEU A 1080 -40.60 -22.99 -27.14
C LEU A 1080 -39.46 -23.32 -26.17
N PHE A 1081 -38.72 -22.32 -25.72
CA PHE A 1081 -37.73 -22.55 -24.66
C PHE A 1081 -37.70 -21.43 -23.63
N VAL A 1082 -37.36 -21.76 -22.38
CA VAL A 1082 -37.39 -20.84 -21.24
C VAL A 1082 -36.23 -21.12 -20.29
N GLY A 1083 -35.65 -20.07 -19.70
CA GLY A 1083 -34.67 -20.22 -18.62
C GLY A 1083 -35.32 -20.73 -17.33
N ASN A 1084 -34.69 -21.67 -16.64
CA ASN A 1084 -35.24 -22.23 -15.41
C ASN A 1084 -35.36 -21.21 -14.27
N ASP A 1085 -34.44 -20.24 -14.22
CA ASP A 1085 -34.35 -19.25 -13.14
C ASP A 1085 -34.98 -17.90 -13.55
N ASN A 1086 -35.85 -17.93 -14.56
CA ASN A 1086 -36.54 -16.76 -15.10
C ASN A 1086 -37.53 -16.18 -14.08
N ALA A 1087 -37.23 -14.97 -13.62
CA ALA A 1087 -38.05 -14.24 -12.65
C ALA A 1087 -39.01 -13.22 -13.31
N VAL A 1088 -39.01 -13.12 -14.64
CA VAL A 1088 -39.86 -12.20 -15.42
C VAL A 1088 -41.15 -12.92 -15.83
N VAL A 1089 -40.99 -14.03 -16.55
CA VAL A 1089 -42.09 -14.91 -16.97
C VAL A 1089 -41.86 -16.34 -16.49
N GLY A 1090 -42.93 -16.98 -16.04
CA GLY A 1090 -42.88 -18.37 -15.57
C GLY A 1090 -42.77 -19.36 -16.72
N LYS A 1091 -42.05 -20.46 -16.48
CA LYS A 1091 -41.94 -21.58 -17.43
C LYS A 1091 -43.28 -22.25 -17.73
N GLU A 1092 -44.24 -22.09 -16.82
CA GLU A 1092 -45.61 -22.57 -16.91
C GLU A 1092 -46.31 -21.96 -18.13
N GLY A 1093 -46.06 -20.71 -18.48
CA GLY A 1093 -46.70 -20.05 -19.62
C GLY A 1093 -46.29 -20.64 -20.95
N ALA A 1094 -44.98 -20.72 -21.21
CA ALA A 1094 -44.44 -21.40 -22.38
C ALA A 1094 -44.86 -22.88 -22.45
N ARG A 1095 -44.94 -23.56 -21.29
CA ARG A 1095 -45.45 -24.93 -21.21
C ARG A 1095 -46.92 -25.03 -21.61
N ARG A 1096 -47.79 -24.13 -21.13
CA ARG A 1096 -49.21 -24.10 -21.52
C ARG A 1096 -49.38 -23.87 -23.02
N SER A 1097 -48.60 -22.98 -23.62
CA SER A 1097 -48.64 -22.77 -25.07
C SER A 1097 -48.23 -24.03 -25.84
N TYR A 1098 -47.23 -24.76 -25.37
CA TYR A 1098 -46.84 -26.05 -25.94
C TYR A 1098 -47.96 -27.10 -25.82
N ASP A 1099 -48.52 -27.25 -24.62
CA ASP A 1099 -49.58 -28.23 -24.36
C ASP A 1099 -50.83 -27.91 -25.21
N ARG A 1100 -51.21 -26.63 -25.36
CA ARG A 1100 -52.31 -26.21 -26.24
C ARG A 1100 -52.11 -26.55 -27.71
N LEU A 1101 -50.90 -26.37 -28.23
CA LEU A 1101 -50.58 -26.74 -29.61
C LEU A 1101 -50.67 -28.25 -29.80
N CYS A 1102 -50.18 -29.02 -28.82
CA CYS A 1102 -50.26 -30.47 -28.85
C CYS A 1102 -51.69 -30.99 -28.71
N ASP A 1103 -52.52 -30.35 -27.88
CA ASP A 1103 -53.93 -30.70 -27.69
C ASP A 1103 -54.76 -30.40 -28.95
N ALA A 1104 -54.48 -29.28 -29.63
CA ALA A 1104 -55.20 -28.88 -30.85
C ALA A 1104 -54.79 -29.67 -32.11
N PHE A 1105 -53.51 -30.03 -32.23
CA PHE A 1105 -52.94 -30.54 -33.50
C PHE A 1105 -52.19 -31.87 -33.39
N GLY A 1106 -51.94 -32.37 -32.17
CA GLY A 1106 -51.01 -33.48 -31.92
C GLY A 1106 -49.55 -33.03 -31.81
N SER A 1107 -48.70 -33.91 -31.28
CA SER A 1107 -47.25 -33.62 -31.12
C SER A 1107 -46.41 -33.90 -32.39
N ARG A 1108 -47.01 -34.59 -33.36
CA ARG A 1108 -46.40 -34.97 -34.64
C ARG A 1108 -47.34 -34.64 -35.79
N ASP A 1109 -46.76 -34.31 -36.94
CA ASP A 1109 -47.53 -34.08 -38.16
C ASP A 1109 -48.02 -35.41 -38.79
N GLU A 1110 -48.78 -35.31 -39.88
CA GLU A 1110 -49.33 -36.46 -40.62
C GLU A 1110 -48.24 -37.39 -41.20
N SER A 1111 -47.00 -36.91 -41.32
CA SER A 1111 -45.83 -37.69 -41.75
C SER A 1111 -45.06 -38.34 -40.60
N GLY A 1112 -45.52 -38.15 -39.36
CA GLY A 1112 -44.90 -38.67 -38.14
C GLY A 1112 -43.71 -37.84 -37.65
N GLN A 1113 -43.41 -36.67 -38.24
CA GLN A 1113 -42.33 -35.80 -37.79
C GLN A 1113 -42.77 -34.96 -36.58
N VAL A 1114 -41.85 -34.68 -35.66
CA VAL A 1114 -42.13 -33.86 -34.46
C VAL A 1114 -42.41 -32.42 -34.89
N GLN A 1115 -43.57 -31.91 -34.48
CA GLN A 1115 -44.03 -30.57 -34.88
C GLN A 1115 -43.78 -29.51 -33.79
N TYR A 1116 -43.95 -29.89 -32.52
CA TYR A 1116 -43.81 -28.96 -31.38
C TYR A 1116 -42.74 -29.45 -30.40
N ARG A 1117 -41.94 -28.53 -29.84
CA ARG A 1117 -40.90 -28.83 -28.84
C ARG A 1117 -40.92 -27.82 -27.69
N PHE A 1118 -40.63 -28.30 -26.47
CA PHE A 1118 -40.47 -27.47 -25.28
C PHE A 1118 -39.15 -27.79 -24.56
N ARG A 1119 -38.33 -26.76 -24.25
CA ARG A 1119 -37.05 -26.90 -23.55
C ARG A 1119 -36.93 -25.95 -22.36
N VAL A 1120 -36.34 -26.43 -21.27
CA VAL A 1120 -36.00 -25.62 -20.10
C VAL A 1120 -34.48 -25.59 -19.95
N ILE A 1121 -33.90 -24.39 -19.85
CA ILE A 1121 -32.44 -24.20 -19.78
C ILE A 1121 -32.03 -23.99 -18.31
N PRO A 1122 -31.25 -24.90 -17.69
CA PRO A 1122 -30.88 -24.81 -16.28
C PRO A 1122 -29.84 -23.70 -16.04
N GLY A 1123 -29.99 -22.93 -14.96
CA GLY A 1123 -29.03 -21.90 -14.58
C GLY A 1123 -29.09 -20.61 -15.41
N TYR A 1124 -30.15 -20.42 -16.22
CA TYR A 1124 -30.38 -19.22 -17.04
C TYR A 1124 -31.72 -18.55 -16.67
N GLY A 1125 -31.74 -17.21 -16.74
CA GLY A 1125 -32.90 -16.34 -16.59
C GLY A 1125 -33.58 -15.97 -17.93
N HIS A 1126 -34.05 -14.73 -18.06
CA HIS A 1126 -34.85 -14.26 -19.20
C HIS A 1126 -33.97 -13.87 -20.40
N HIS A 1127 -33.04 -12.92 -20.21
CA HIS A 1127 -32.23 -12.33 -21.27
C HIS A 1127 -30.84 -12.96 -21.40
N ASP A 1128 -30.31 -13.56 -20.33
CA ASP A 1128 -28.99 -14.22 -20.34
C ASP A 1128 -28.94 -15.49 -21.21
N CYS A 1129 -30.07 -16.03 -21.66
CA CYS A 1129 -30.11 -17.02 -22.74
C CYS A 1129 -29.53 -16.49 -24.07
N TRP A 1130 -29.57 -15.16 -24.28
CA TRP A 1130 -29.00 -14.49 -25.44
C TRP A 1130 -27.77 -13.65 -25.09
N MET A 1131 -27.76 -13.00 -23.93
CA MET A 1131 -26.71 -12.05 -23.52
C MET A 1131 -25.64 -12.66 -22.59
N GLY A 1132 -25.77 -13.94 -22.22
CA GLY A 1132 -24.85 -14.59 -21.29
C GLY A 1132 -23.48 -14.86 -21.89
N LYS A 1133 -22.41 -14.69 -21.10
CA LYS A 1133 -21.01 -14.93 -21.53
C LYS A 1133 -20.74 -16.36 -22.00
N ASN A 1134 -21.55 -17.32 -21.56
CA ASN A 1134 -21.46 -18.74 -21.93
C ASN A 1134 -22.61 -19.21 -22.84
N ALA A 1135 -23.50 -18.31 -23.28
CA ALA A 1135 -24.69 -18.68 -24.05
C ALA A 1135 -24.36 -19.36 -25.40
N CYS A 1136 -23.22 -19.01 -26.01
CA CYS A 1136 -22.70 -19.66 -27.21
C CYS A 1136 -22.37 -21.14 -27.04
N ARG A 1137 -22.04 -21.56 -25.82
CA ARG A 1137 -21.73 -22.95 -25.49
C ARG A 1137 -22.99 -23.72 -25.06
N ASP A 1138 -23.88 -23.07 -24.30
CA ASP A 1138 -24.96 -23.76 -23.60
C ASP A 1138 -26.32 -23.66 -24.31
N VAL A 1139 -26.63 -22.53 -24.96
CA VAL A 1139 -27.99 -22.22 -25.46
C VAL A 1139 -28.06 -22.20 -26.98
N TYR A 1140 -27.15 -21.48 -27.63
CA TYR A 1140 -27.18 -21.27 -29.08
C TYR A 1140 -27.17 -22.58 -29.89
N PRO A 1141 -26.41 -23.64 -29.51
CA PRO A 1141 -26.45 -24.92 -30.23
C PRO A 1141 -27.84 -25.58 -30.26
N ILE A 1142 -28.63 -25.42 -29.18
CA ILE A 1142 -29.97 -26.02 -29.07
C ILE A 1142 -30.93 -25.36 -30.05
N VAL A 1143 -30.85 -24.03 -30.21
CA VAL A 1143 -31.71 -23.28 -31.14
C VAL A 1143 -31.27 -23.55 -32.59
N LEU A 1144 -29.96 -23.61 -32.84
CA LEU A 1144 -29.42 -23.91 -34.17
C LEU A 1144 -29.83 -25.30 -34.66
N GLU A 1145 -29.85 -26.30 -33.77
CA GLU A 1145 -30.36 -27.65 -34.08
C GLU A 1145 -31.79 -27.60 -34.64
N GLU A 1146 -32.67 -26.81 -34.01
CA GLU A 1146 -34.05 -26.71 -34.43
C GLU A 1146 -34.23 -25.98 -35.78
N ILE A 1147 -33.47 -24.90 -35.99
CA ILE A 1147 -33.45 -24.19 -37.27
C ILE A 1147 -33.02 -25.14 -38.40
N ASN A 1148 -31.93 -25.87 -38.19
CA ASN A 1148 -31.40 -26.84 -39.16
C ASN A 1148 -32.41 -27.97 -39.46
N ARG A 1149 -33.13 -28.44 -38.45
CA ARG A 1149 -34.17 -29.48 -38.58
C ARG A 1149 -35.31 -29.03 -39.47
N VAL A 1150 -35.87 -27.85 -39.24
CA VAL A 1150 -37.02 -27.34 -40.00
C VAL A 1150 -36.62 -26.95 -41.42
N LEU A 1151 -35.44 -26.36 -41.59
CA LEU A 1151 -34.91 -26.00 -42.91
C LEU A 1151 -34.26 -27.19 -43.66
N ARG A 1152 -34.27 -28.40 -43.08
CA ARG A 1152 -33.78 -29.67 -43.67
C ARG A 1152 -32.35 -29.61 -44.23
N ARG A 1153 -31.41 -29.03 -43.48
CA ARG A 1153 -30.03 -28.84 -43.95
C ARG A 1153 -29.19 -30.11 -44.08
N ASP A 1154 -29.52 -31.19 -43.38
CA ASP A 1154 -28.79 -32.47 -43.52
C ASP A 1154 -28.95 -33.07 -44.93
N ASP A 1155 -30.09 -32.81 -45.59
CA ASP A 1155 -30.32 -33.18 -47.00
C ASP A 1155 -29.65 -32.21 -47.98
N TRP A 1156 -29.48 -30.94 -47.59
CA TRP A 1156 -28.80 -29.90 -48.38
C TRP A 1156 -27.27 -30.09 -48.39
N ALA A 1157 -26.67 -30.42 -47.24
CA ALA A 1157 -25.23 -30.74 -47.13
C ALA A 1157 -24.88 -32.05 -47.87
N ARG A 1158 -25.74 -33.08 -47.83
CA ARG A 1158 -25.59 -34.30 -48.64
C ARG A 1158 -25.70 -34.04 -50.14
N LYS A 1159 -26.58 -33.13 -50.56
CA LYS A 1159 -26.74 -32.72 -51.97
C LYS A 1159 -25.61 -31.83 -52.52
N GLN A 1160 -24.82 -31.18 -51.65
CA GLN A 1160 -23.61 -30.44 -52.07
C GLN A 1160 -22.32 -31.27 -51.98
N SER A 1161 -22.30 -32.38 -51.24
CA SER A 1161 -21.19 -33.34 -51.22
C SER A 1161 -21.23 -34.39 -52.34
N LEU A 1162 -22.37 -34.47 -53.05
CA LEU A 1162 -22.58 -35.19 -54.32
C LEU A 1162 -22.42 -34.21 -55.47
#